data_AF-A0A1F6PAZ5-F1
#
_entry.id   AF-A0A1F6PAZ5-F1
#
_cell.length_a   1.000
_cell.length_b   1.000
_cell.length_c   1.000
_cell.angle_alpha   90.00
_cell.angle_beta   90.00
_cell.angle_gamma   90.00
#
_symmetry.space_group_name_H-M   'P 1'
#
loop_
_entity.id
_entity.type
_entity.pdbx_description
1 polymer ?
#
loop_
_entity_poly.entity_id
_entity_poly.type
_entity_poly.pdbx_seq_one_letter_code
_entity_poly.pdbx_strand_id
1 'polypeptide(L)'
;MFKSAIFLFIVAFLFSSTPALAAVEFNPQFIISDEEMQSTANWTSVDIQRFLEDRGSYLATLRTEDLNGQTKSASEIIHQTALQYQINPKYILVTLQKEQSLITDDAPTQKQLDWAAGYGVCDSCSMNDPNLLKFKGFGKQVDNAAGIIRWYYNNTDRSIVRKKDQNTTIDNQIIIPQSWATAFLYTYTPHFHGNKNFWRIWNTWFTQIYPNGSLLRSEASSEVWLIQNNVKRKFKNQSTLLSRADPKMIIAVPDSELTNYQTGAEISFPNYSVLKTPSAFYLLDYDTLRPFASAEVVRKIGYNPDEFVEITDADIAGYPRGTTITESTTAPTGVIYQITDLNNSYYLFKDNTLYPITDKNIVTTNYKDLPIEKHKLADIKKLEVANLPLSFKDGTLFRIKDGNNIYVIENGKKRLIADVDTFAALGYKRENVISVSALTAINISDGEPIFINGSLISSRNKYLGDSEIKVDDLFKTSVPAYLVAEYPSGRIISGKNIDQARSMASLTKLLVSYEALNQDFDLTKSSKYSSVKHKSAGRNLYIKNGATIKNSDLLHAMVIGSTNNTARMIAQNSGLTSEAVFIEKINARLENWGADDTVVVDVSGLGAKNKSTPRNLLKIATKILENSTIKSALAKTSFSFKSSAAKHTTVSPTLSVPAGTKNYKIIASKTGSTDEAGIVTMILVESIKTKKQYTIITMGGKGRDQEAGKMAKWISSGDVKITNR
;
A
#
# COMPACT_ATOMS: atom_id res chain seq x y z
N MET A 1 -25.96 39.74 -37.07
CA MET A 1 -24.62 40.27 -37.40
C MET A 1 -23.62 39.64 -36.46
N PHE A 2 -22.79 38.73 -36.97
CA PHE A 2 -21.70 38.09 -36.23
C PHE A 2 -20.59 39.11 -35.97
N LYS A 3 -20.16 39.26 -34.70
CA LYS A 3 -18.88 39.89 -34.36
C LYS A 3 -17.92 38.79 -33.91
N SER A 4 -16.98 38.46 -34.79
CA SER A 4 -15.82 37.63 -34.49
C SER A 4 -14.90 38.39 -33.54
N ALA A 5 -14.78 37.94 -32.29
CA ALA A 5 -13.73 38.36 -31.38
C ALA A 5 -12.67 37.25 -31.34
N ILE A 6 -11.57 37.49 -32.04
CA ILE A 6 -10.35 36.68 -32.00
C ILE A 6 -9.71 36.93 -30.63
N PHE A 7 -9.76 35.94 -29.74
CA PHE A 7 -8.99 35.96 -28.49
C PHE A 7 -7.59 35.41 -28.76
N LEU A 8 -6.61 36.32 -28.80
CA LEU A 8 -5.19 35.99 -28.80
C LEU A 8 -4.79 35.60 -27.37
N PHE A 9 -4.64 34.31 -27.08
CA PHE A 9 -4.03 33.84 -25.83
C PHE A 9 -2.52 33.99 -25.95
N ILE A 10 -1.96 34.98 -25.25
CA ILE A 10 -0.51 35.05 -24.99
C ILE A 10 -0.19 33.92 -24.00
N VAL A 11 0.32 32.81 -24.53
CA VAL A 11 0.89 31.72 -23.73
C VAL A 11 2.25 32.19 -23.22
N ALA A 12 2.27 32.75 -22.01
CA ALA A 12 3.51 32.84 -21.25
C ALA A 12 3.89 31.41 -20.82
N PHE A 13 4.88 30.82 -21.51
CA PHE A 13 5.57 29.62 -21.04
C PHE A 13 6.35 29.96 -19.78
N LEU A 14 5.67 29.99 -18.64
CA LEU A 14 6.33 29.74 -17.37
C LEU A 14 6.63 28.24 -17.36
N PHE A 15 7.88 27.90 -17.67
CA PHE A 15 8.46 26.60 -17.30
C PHE A 15 8.40 26.52 -15.77
N SER A 16 7.25 26.12 -15.26
CA SER A 16 7.16 25.51 -13.95
C SER A 16 7.89 24.19 -14.12
N SER A 17 9.13 24.15 -13.62
CA SER A 17 9.80 22.89 -13.34
C SER A 17 8.79 22.04 -12.57
N THR A 18 8.26 21.00 -13.21
CA THR A 18 7.52 19.96 -12.53
C THR A 18 8.41 19.50 -11.39
N PRO A 19 8.05 19.68 -10.10
CA PRO A 19 8.77 18.97 -9.07
C PRO A 19 8.55 17.49 -9.41
N ALA A 20 9.63 16.79 -9.73
CA ALA A 20 9.61 15.34 -9.73
C ALA A 20 9.29 14.95 -8.29
N LEU A 21 8.05 14.60 -8.01
CA LEU A 21 7.64 14.30 -6.64
C LEU A 21 7.73 12.80 -6.40
N ALA A 22 8.70 12.51 -5.55
CA ALA A 22 9.01 11.24 -4.92
C ALA A 22 7.79 10.71 -4.15
N ALA A 23 7.86 9.42 -3.79
CA ALA A 23 7.15 8.89 -2.63
C ALA A 23 7.24 9.89 -1.45
N VAL A 24 6.32 9.86 -0.48
CA VAL A 24 6.57 10.57 0.80
C VAL A 24 7.87 10.00 1.35
N GLU A 25 8.97 10.69 1.08
CA GLU A 25 10.30 10.22 1.40
C GLU A 25 10.41 10.29 2.92
N PHE A 26 11.07 9.30 3.51
CA PHE A 26 11.34 9.36 4.94
C PHE A 26 12.09 10.66 5.24
N ASN A 27 11.41 11.59 5.91
CA ASN A 27 12.01 12.83 6.33
C ASN A 27 12.60 12.64 7.74
N PRO A 28 13.92 12.49 7.89
CA PRO A 28 14.53 12.30 9.20
C PRO A 28 14.40 13.54 10.09
N GLN A 29 14.05 14.71 9.53
CA GLN A 29 13.81 15.93 10.29
C GLN A 29 12.39 15.98 10.88
N PHE A 30 11.43 15.24 10.31
CA PHE A 30 10.03 15.24 10.74
C PHE A 30 9.43 13.85 10.58
N ILE A 31 9.39 13.09 11.67
CA ILE A 31 8.90 11.71 11.68
C ILE A 31 7.40 11.66 12.03
N ILE A 32 7.00 12.41 13.05
CA ILE A 32 5.64 12.46 13.58
C ILE A 32 5.40 13.80 14.28
N SER A 33 4.18 14.32 14.22
CA SER A 33 3.81 15.56 14.92
C SER A 33 3.59 15.34 16.42
N ASP A 34 3.64 16.45 17.18
CA ASP A 34 3.31 16.45 18.62
C ASP A 34 1.83 16.15 18.88
N GLU A 35 0.95 16.53 17.95
CA GLU A 35 -0.48 16.25 17.99
C GLU A 35 -0.74 14.76 17.81
N GLU A 36 -0.13 14.14 16.79
CA GLU A 36 -0.24 12.69 16.56
C GLU A 36 0.30 11.89 17.74
N MET A 37 1.43 12.29 18.32
CA MET A 37 2.04 11.59 19.46
C MET A 37 1.18 11.65 20.72
N GLN A 38 0.47 12.75 20.96
CA GLN A 38 -0.33 12.97 22.18
C GLN A 38 -1.82 12.70 22.00
N SER A 39 -2.26 12.37 20.77
CA SER A 39 -3.66 12.05 20.50
C SER A 39 -4.09 10.75 21.19
N THR A 40 -4.77 10.89 22.32
CA THR A 40 -5.42 9.77 23.03
C THR A 40 -6.88 9.58 22.62
N ALA A 41 -7.42 10.50 21.84
CA ALA A 41 -8.79 10.41 21.36
C ALA A 41 -8.94 9.25 20.37
N ASN A 42 -10.00 8.47 20.55
CA ASN A 42 -10.58 7.57 19.54
C ASN A 42 -9.99 6.15 19.40
N TRP A 43 -9.19 5.65 20.34
CA TRP A 43 -8.81 4.22 20.39
C TRP A 43 -9.13 3.66 21.77
N THR A 44 -10.28 3.02 21.89
CA THR A 44 -10.70 2.32 23.11
C THR A 44 -9.90 1.03 23.30
N SER A 45 -9.98 0.42 24.48
CA SER A 45 -9.45 -0.93 24.68
C SER A 45 -10.05 -1.95 23.70
N VAL A 46 -11.30 -1.75 23.26
CA VAL A 46 -11.96 -2.59 22.25
C VAL A 46 -11.32 -2.41 20.87
N ASP A 47 -10.97 -1.19 20.48
CA ASP A 47 -10.31 -0.92 19.19
C ASP A 47 -8.90 -1.52 19.17
N ILE A 48 -8.16 -1.40 20.28
CA ILE A 48 -6.84 -2.03 20.43
C ILE A 48 -6.98 -3.55 20.38
N GLN A 49 -7.97 -4.13 21.08
CA GLN A 49 -8.22 -5.56 21.07
C GLN A 49 -8.46 -6.07 19.64
N ARG A 50 -9.36 -5.42 18.89
CA ARG A 50 -9.63 -5.75 17.49
C ARG A 50 -8.40 -5.61 16.60
N PHE A 51 -7.60 -4.56 16.83
CA PHE A 51 -6.37 -4.35 16.07
C PHE A 51 -5.35 -5.49 16.27
N LEU A 52 -5.25 -6.02 17.49
CA LEU A 52 -4.40 -7.17 17.81
C LEU A 52 -4.96 -8.47 17.21
N GLU A 53 -6.27 -8.67 17.27
CA GLU A 53 -6.97 -9.83 16.69
C GLU A 53 -6.82 -9.89 15.16
N ASP A 54 -7.05 -8.76 14.47
CA ASP A 54 -6.90 -8.62 13.02
C ASP A 54 -5.49 -8.94 12.53
N ARG A 55 -4.48 -8.79 13.40
CA ARG A 55 -3.07 -9.04 13.09
C ARG A 55 -2.59 -10.43 13.53
N GLY A 56 -3.49 -11.26 14.06
CA GLY A 56 -3.16 -12.58 14.58
C GLY A 56 -2.15 -12.50 15.73
N SER A 57 -2.13 -11.39 16.48
CA SER A 57 -1.16 -11.19 17.56
C SER A 57 -1.46 -12.12 18.73
N TYR A 58 -0.41 -12.72 19.30
CA TYR A 58 -0.51 -13.38 20.60
C TYR A 58 -1.04 -12.45 21.69
N LEU A 59 -0.74 -11.14 21.61
CA LEU A 59 -1.20 -10.15 22.57
C LEU A 59 -2.73 -10.04 22.65
N ALA A 60 -3.46 -10.43 21.59
CA ALA A 60 -4.92 -10.45 21.61
C ALA A 60 -5.47 -11.39 22.70
N THR A 61 -4.72 -12.43 23.07
CA THR A 61 -5.12 -13.41 24.09
C THR A 61 -4.33 -13.27 25.39
N LEU A 62 -3.29 -12.44 25.40
CA LEU A 62 -2.41 -12.27 26.55
C LEU A 62 -3.16 -11.62 27.71
N ARG A 63 -3.10 -12.28 28.87
CA ARG A 63 -3.41 -11.70 30.18
C ARG A 63 -2.16 -11.71 31.04
N THR A 64 -1.78 -10.56 31.57
CA THR A 64 -0.53 -10.36 32.32
C THR A 64 -0.68 -9.23 33.33
N GLU A 65 0.26 -9.14 34.27
CA GLU A 65 0.33 -8.04 35.23
C GLU A 65 0.64 -6.69 34.54
N ASP A 66 -0.07 -5.64 34.97
CA ASP A 66 0.26 -4.24 34.71
C ASP A 66 1.35 -3.72 35.67
N LEU A 67 1.66 -2.41 35.65
CA LEU A 67 2.64 -1.80 36.55
C LEU A 67 2.30 -2.03 38.04
N ASN A 68 1.02 -2.13 38.38
CA ASN A 68 0.51 -2.26 39.75
C ASN A 68 0.31 -3.73 40.17
N GLY A 69 0.74 -4.70 39.36
CA GLY A 69 0.58 -6.13 39.63
C GLY A 69 -0.84 -6.66 39.37
N GLN A 70 -1.71 -5.90 38.70
CA GLN A 70 -3.07 -6.36 38.38
C GLN A 70 -3.07 -7.11 37.05
N THR A 71 -3.66 -8.31 37.02
CA THR A 71 -3.78 -9.09 35.78
C THR A 71 -4.86 -8.53 34.86
N LYS A 72 -4.44 -8.00 33.70
CA LYS A 72 -5.30 -7.39 32.68
C LYS A 72 -4.97 -7.95 31.29
N SER A 73 -5.86 -7.76 30.33
CA SER A 73 -5.56 -8.03 28.92
C SER A 73 -4.52 -7.03 28.39
N ALA A 74 -3.75 -7.41 27.35
CA ALA A 74 -2.79 -6.50 26.75
C ALA A 74 -3.45 -5.21 26.22
N SER A 75 -4.65 -5.31 25.65
CA SER A 75 -5.42 -4.17 25.15
C SER A 75 -5.84 -3.19 26.26
N GLU A 76 -6.27 -3.71 27.42
CA GLU A 76 -6.54 -2.88 28.61
C GLU A 76 -5.29 -2.19 29.13
N ILE A 77 -4.16 -2.90 29.21
CA ILE A 77 -2.87 -2.35 29.66
C ILE A 77 -2.46 -1.19 28.74
N ILE A 78 -2.43 -1.42 27.42
CA ILE A 78 -2.03 -0.40 26.44
C ILE A 78 -2.96 0.82 26.53
N HIS A 79 -4.29 0.60 26.58
CA HIS A 79 -5.27 1.68 26.67
C HIS A 79 -5.09 2.53 27.94
N GLN A 80 -4.98 1.88 29.11
CA GLN A 80 -4.86 2.59 30.38
C GLN A 80 -3.54 3.36 30.47
N THR A 81 -2.43 2.75 30.03
CA THR A 81 -1.13 3.43 29.94
C THR A 81 -1.19 4.64 29.00
N ALA A 82 -1.82 4.50 27.84
CA ALA A 82 -2.00 5.60 26.88
C ALA A 82 -2.75 6.78 27.52
N LEU A 83 -3.85 6.52 28.23
CA LEU A 83 -4.61 7.55 28.95
C LEU A 83 -3.80 8.18 30.10
N GLN A 84 -3.15 7.35 30.92
CA GLN A 84 -2.35 7.79 32.07
C GLN A 84 -1.24 8.76 31.67
N TYR A 85 -0.53 8.45 30.58
CA TYR A 85 0.58 9.26 30.10
C TYR A 85 0.19 10.23 28.99
N GLN A 86 -1.08 10.31 28.60
CA GLN A 86 -1.54 11.14 27.48
C GLN A 86 -0.71 10.89 26.21
N ILE A 87 -0.37 9.65 25.92
CA ILE A 87 0.39 9.24 24.72
C ILE A 87 -0.51 8.38 23.85
N ASN A 88 -0.44 8.58 22.53
CA ASN A 88 -1.26 7.87 21.58
C ASN A 88 -1.06 6.34 21.68
N PRO A 89 -2.11 5.51 21.86
CA PRO A 89 -1.96 4.05 21.89
C PRO A 89 -1.34 3.50 20.60
N LYS A 90 -1.53 4.18 19.45
CA LYS A 90 -0.86 3.83 18.18
C LYS A 90 0.66 3.87 18.31
N TYR A 91 1.24 4.83 19.06
CA TYR A 91 2.68 4.90 19.29
C TYR A 91 3.17 3.67 20.06
N ILE A 92 2.43 3.26 21.10
CA ILE A 92 2.77 2.07 21.89
C ILE A 92 2.73 0.83 20.99
N LEU A 93 1.69 0.68 20.16
CA LEU A 93 1.58 -0.41 19.20
C LEU A 93 2.75 -0.42 18.20
N VAL A 94 3.11 0.72 17.60
CA VAL A 94 4.30 0.81 16.71
C VAL A 94 5.57 0.42 17.45
N THR A 95 5.73 0.86 18.70
CA THR A 95 6.92 0.58 19.50
C THR A 95 7.04 -0.92 19.79
N LEU A 96 5.98 -1.56 20.26
CA LEU A 96 5.95 -3.01 20.49
C LEU A 96 6.27 -3.82 19.22
N GLN A 97 5.85 -3.32 18.05
CA GLN A 97 6.19 -3.92 16.78
C GLN A 97 7.63 -3.71 16.37
N LYS A 98 8.08 -2.46 16.43
CA LYS A 98 9.43 -2.07 16.01
C LYS A 98 10.47 -2.79 16.86
N GLU A 99 10.23 -2.91 18.17
CA GLU A 99 11.20 -3.44 19.13
C GLU A 99 11.19 -4.96 19.21
N GLN A 100 10.01 -5.59 19.23
CA GLN A 100 9.89 -7.05 19.48
C GLN A 100 8.94 -7.77 18.53
N SER A 101 8.43 -7.11 17.48
CA SER A 101 7.47 -7.65 16.50
C SER A 101 6.14 -8.16 17.09
N LEU A 102 5.81 -7.78 18.33
CA LEU A 102 4.75 -8.40 19.13
C LEU A 102 3.33 -8.21 18.58
N ILE A 103 3.08 -7.11 17.87
CA ILE A 103 1.75 -6.81 17.31
C ILE A 103 1.36 -7.81 16.21
N THR A 104 2.32 -8.55 15.66
CA THR A 104 2.09 -9.43 14.52
C THR A 104 2.79 -10.78 14.68
N ASP A 105 3.19 -11.11 15.90
CA ASP A 105 3.77 -12.40 16.29
C ASP A 105 2.70 -13.21 17.02
N ASP A 106 2.40 -14.41 16.51
CA ASP A 106 1.39 -15.32 17.06
C ASP A 106 1.96 -16.27 18.13
N ALA A 107 3.29 -16.31 18.28
CA ALA A 107 3.98 -17.19 19.22
C ALA A 107 5.28 -16.55 19.78
N PRO A 108 5.21 -15.36 20.40
CA PRO A 108 6.39 -14.68 20.91
C PRO A 108 7.01 -15.44 22.08
N THR A 109 8.33 -15.36 22.20
CA THR A 109 9.03 -15.80 23.40
C THR A 109 8.64 -15.00 24.63
N GLN A 110 8.77 -15.64 25.79
CA GLN A 110 8.72 -14.94 27.06
C GLN A 110 9.73 -13.79 27.12
N LYS A 111 10.90 -13.93 26.48
CA LYS A 111 11.90 -12.86 26.40
C LYS A 111 11.37 -11.63 25.67
N GLN A 112 10.67 -11.80 24.54
CA GLN A 112 10.04 -10.67 23.85
C GLN A 112 9.00 -9.99 24.75
N LEU A 113 8.17 -10.76 25.47
CA LEU A 113 7.18 -10.19 26.40
C LEU A 113 7.84 -9.46 27.58
N ASP A 114 8.94 -10.00 28.10
CA ASP A 114 9.67 -9.43 29.23
C ASP A 114 10.35 -8.10 28.87
N TRP A 115 10.69 -7.90 27.60
CA TRP A 115 11.38 -6.71 27.06
C TRP A 115 10.62 -6.10 25.88
N ALA A 116 9.29 -6.08 25.98
CA ALA A 116 8.34 -5.81 24.90
C ALA A 116 8.57 -4.52 24.12
N ALA A 117 9.10 -3.48 24.77
CA ALA A 117 9.39 -2.19 24.17
C ALA A 117 10.89 -1.89 24.10
N GLY A 118 11.77 -2.85 24.45
CA GLY A 118 13.22 -2.63 24.53
C GLY A 118 13.63 -1.66 25.66
N TYR A 119 12.70 -1.23 26.51
CA TYR A 119 12.97 -0.22 27.52
C TYR A 119 14.00 -0.71 28.54
N GLY A 120 15.05 0.08 28.73
CA GLY A 120 16.17 -0.19 29.64
C GLY A 120 17.27 -1.06 29.05
N VAL A 121 17.10 -1.65 27.86
CA VAL A 121 18.09 -2.55 27.27
C VAL A 121 18.95 -1.80 26.25
N CYS A 122 20.20 -1.51 26.59
CA CYS A 122 21.20 -0.98 25.66
C CYS A 122 21.98 -2.10 24.94
N ASP A 123 22.69 -1.78 23.86
CA ASP A 123 23.45 -2.75 23.04
C ASP A 123 24.47 -3.59 23.84
N SER A 124 25.02 -3.03 24.91
CA SER A 124 26.00 -3.68 25.79
C SER A 124 25.41 -4.18 27.12
N CYS A 125 24.12 -3.99 27.34
CA CYS A 125 23.45 -4.27 28.61
C CYS A 125 23.20 -5.78 28.80
N SER A 126 23.45 -6.29 30.01
CA SER A 126 23.08 -7.66 30.41
C SER A 126 21.66 -7.69 30.96
N MET A 127 20.78 -8.49 30.36
CA MET A 127 19.38 -8.66 30.85
C MET A 127 19.28 -9.33 32.23
N ASN A 128 20.41 -9.75 32.81
CA ASN A 128 20.49 -10.27 34.17
C ASN A 128 20.95 -9.19 35.19
N ASP A 129 21.18 -7.94 34.75
CA ASP A 129 21.50 -6.84 35.66
C ASP A 129 20.32 -6.56 36.61
N PRO A 130 20.51 -6.64 37.94
CA PRO A 130 19.47 -6.34 38.93
C PRO A 130 18.79 -4.98 38.72
N ASN A 131 19.51 -3.99 38.19
CA ASN A 131 18.96 -2.65 37.92
C ASN A 131 17.96 -2.64 36.75
N LEU A 132 18.06 -3.62 35.84
CA LEU A 132 17.17 -3.78 34.70
C LEU A 132 15.99 -4.67 35.01
N LEU A 133 16.14 -5.65 35.91
CA LEU A 133 15.08 -6.61 36.26
C LEU A 133 13.79 -5.94 36.75
N LYS A 134 13.87 -4.72 37.30
CA LYS A 134 12.67 -3.95 37.69
C LYS A 134 11.76 -3.59 36.51
N PHE A 135 12.30 -3.50 35.29
CA PHE A 135 11.55 -3.20 34.07
C PHE A 135 11.05 -4.46 33.34
N LYS A 136 11.39 -5.65 33.84
CA LYS A 136 11.02 -6.92 33.24
C LYS A 136 9.50 -7.15 33.31
N GLY A 137 8.90 -7.48 32.17
CA GLY A 137 7.49 -7.87 32.04
C GLY A 137 6.70 -6.92 31.15
N PHE A 138 5.73 -7.48 30.40
CA PHE A 138 4.99 -6.76 29.37
C PHE A 138 4.35 -5.47 29.88
N GLY A 139 3.61 -5.54 31.01
CA GLY A 139 2.93 -4.37 31.57
C GLY A 139 3.90 -3.24 31.94
N LYS A 140 5.05 -3.59 32.53
CA LYS A 140 6.08 -2.61 32.89
C LYS A 140 6.76 -2.02 31.65
N GLN A 141 7.01 -2.83 30.62
CA GLN A 141 7.60 -2.35 29.38
C GLN A 141 6.68 -1.36 28.65
N VAL A 142 5.39 -1.67 28.56
CA VAL A 142 4.37 -0.77 27.98
C VAL A 142 4.30 0.54 28.78
N ASP A 143 4.22 0.44 30.10
CA ASP A 143 4.18 1.58 31.01
C ASP A 143 5.40 2.50 30.86
N ASN A 144 6.61 1.94 30.93
CA ASN A 144 7.84 2.72 30.86
C ASN A 144 8.07 3.32 29.47
N ALA A 145 7.66 2.65 28.39
CA ALA A 145 7.79 3.17 27.02
C ALA A 145 6.89 4.39 26.77
N ALA A 146 5.65 4.40 27.26
CA ALA A 146 4.81 5.59 27.19
C ALA A 146 5.26 6.67 28.21
N GLY A 147 5.59 6.22 29.42
CA GLY A 147 5.98 7.10 30.52
C GLY A 147 7.24 7.91 30.23
N ILE A 148 8.23 7.33 29.52
CA ILE A 148 9.45 8.07 29.17
C ILE A 148 9.18 9.17 28.14
N ILE A 149 8.29 8.95 27.18
CA ILE A 149 7.90 9.99 26.20
C ILE A 149 7.19 11.13 26.92
N ARG A 150 6.26 10.83 27.84
CA ARG A 150 5.62 11.86 28.67
C ARG A 150 6.64 12.57 29.57
N TRP A 151 7.60 11.84 30.13
CA TRP A 151 8.69 12.44 30.90
C TRP A 151 9.50 13.41 30.05
N TYR A 152 9.83 13.08 28.79
CA TYR A 152 10.51 14.01 27.88
C TYR A 152 9.70 15.28 27.61
N TYR A 153 8.39 15.17 27.36
CA TYR A 153 7.50 16.35 27.23
C TYR A 153 7.56 17.25 28.47
N ASN A 154 7.65 16.66 29.67
CA ASN A 154 7.70 17.41 30.92
C ASN A 154 9.11 17.91 31.28
N ASN A 155 10.15 17.53 30.53
CA ASN A 155 11.56 17.76 30.88
C ASN A 155 12.40 18.18 29.65
N THR A 156 11.81 18.99 28.76
CA THR A 156 12.46 19.45 27.51
C THR A 156 13.74 20.26 27.72
N ASP A 157 13.96 20.75 28.94
CA ASP A 157 15.13 21.51 29.35
C ASP A 157 16.36 20.61 29.64
N ARG A 158 16.14 19.35 30.01
CA ARG A 158 17.19 18.39 30.40
C ARG A 158 18.15 18.10 29.25
N SER A 159 19.44 18.03 29.56
CA SER A 159 20.51 17.80 28.57
C SER A 159 20.44 16.43 27.87
N ILE A 160 19.87 15.42 28.53
CA ILE A 160 19.69 14.08 27.95
C ILE A 160 18.59 14.05 26.87
N VAL A 161 17.70 15.04 26.85
CA VAL A 161 16.59 15.13 25.92
C VAL A 161 17.04 15.91 24.69
N ARG A 162 16.98 15.27 23.51
CA ARG A 162 17.25 15.99 22.25
C ARG A 162 16.15 17.02 22.01
N LYS A 163 16.53 18.12 21.38
CA LYS A 163 15.69 19.33 21.32
C LYS A 163 15.14 19.55 19.92
N LYS A 164 13.88 20.01 19.86
CA LYS A 164 13.28 20.54 18.65
C LYS A 164 14.07 21.78 18.18
N ASP A 165 14.22 21.92 16.87
CA ASP A 165 14.89 23.03 16.17
C ASP A 165 16.38 23.21 16.55
N GLN A 166 17.01 22.20 17.17
CA GLN A 166 18.44 22.19 17.50
C GLN A 166 19.15 21.04 16.79
N ASN A 167 20.40 21.29 16.41
CA ASN A 167 21.21 20.29 15.74
C ASN A 167 21.53 19.12 16.67
N THR A 168 21.53 17.92 16.11
CA THR A 168 21.85 16.71 16.82
C THR A 168 22.45 15.70 15.87
N THR A 169 23.46 14.95 16.30
CA THR A 169 24.12 13.95 15.43
C THR A 169 23.51 12.58 15.67
N ILE A 170 23.11 11.90 14.59
CA ILE A 170 22.58 10.53 14.55
C ILE A 170 23.26 9.80 13.40
N ASP A 171 23.89 8.66 13.65
CA ASP A 171 24.58 7.86 12.62
C ASP A 171 25.47 8.69 11.67
N ASN A 172 26.25 9.62 12.23
CA ASN A 172 27.12 10.57 11.51
C ASN A 172 26.40 11.58 10.59
N GLN A 173 25.09 11.77 10.77
CA GLN A 173 24.29 12.78 10.06
C GLN A 173 23.77 13.84 11.02
N ILE A 174 23.68 15.08 10.55
CA ILE A 174 23.11 16.20 11.30
C ILE A 174 21.60 16.21 11.08
N ILE A 175 20.85 16.05 12.17
CA ILE A 175 19.40 16.12 12.24
C ILE A 175 19.01 17.37 13.02
N ILE A 176 18.00 18.09 12.55
CA ILE A 176 17.33 19.22 13.20
C ILE A 176 15.85 18.81 13.33
N PRO A 177 15.45 18.19 14.45
CA PRO A 177 14.08 17.71 14.64
C PRO A 177 13.07 18.87 14.57
N GLN A 178 12.03 18.73 13.76
CA GLN A 178 11.01 19.77 13.52
C GLN A 178 9.79 19.66 14.45
N SER A 179 9.70 18.59 15.23
CA SER A 179 8.72 18.41 16.32
C SER A 179 9.40 17.89 17.58
N TRP A 180 8.79 18.10 18.74
CA TRP A 180 9.31 17.52 19.99
C TRP A 180 9.20 16.00 19.95
N ALA A 181 8.09 15.46 19.44
CA ALA A 181 7.91 14.04 19.21
C ALA A 181 9.04 13.41 18.37
N THR A 182 9.46 14.06 17.28
CA THR A 182 10.60 13.59 16.47
C THR A 182 11.90 13.61 17.28
N ALA A 183 12.14 14.67 18.05
CA ALA A 183 13.32 14.74 18.92
C ALA A 183 13.33 13.64 19.99
N PHE A 184 12.16 13.28 20.53
CA PHE A 184 12.00 12.23 21.51
C PHE A 184 12.23 10.84 20.94
N LEU A 185 11.79 10.58 19.70
CA LEU A 185 12.10 9.32 19.02
C LEU A 185 13.62 9.13 18.85
N TYR A 186 14.36 10.18 18.49
CA TYR A 186 15.83 10.14 18.43
C TYR A 186 16.52 10.15 19.80
N THR A 187 15.83 10.59 20.84
CA THR A 187 16.31 10.47 22.23
C THR A 187 16.19 9.03 22.70
N TYR A 188 15.06 8.39 22.38
CA TYR A 188 14.75 7.01 22.74
C TYR A 188 15.55 5.98 21.92
N THR A 189 15.58 6.15 20.60
CA THR A 189 16.32 5.31 19.65
C THR A 189 17.28 6.19 18.85
N PRO A 190 18.57 6.32 19.23
CA PRO A 190 19.51 7.24 18.58
C PRO A 190 20.08 6.68 17.26
N HIS A 191 19.22 6.06 16.42
CA HIS A 191 19.58 5.43 15.16
C HIS A 191 18.64 5.84 14.03
N PHE A 192 19.18 6.10 12.85
CA PHE A 192 18.44 6.43 11.65
C PHE A 192 17.55 5.26 11.21
N HIS A 193 18.10 4.04 11.20
CA HIS A 193 17.36 2.85 10.76
C HIS A 193 16.12 2.57 11.63
N GLY A 194 16.27 2.61 12.96
CA GLY A 194 15.16 2.40 13.88
C GLY A 194 14.05 3.44 13.71
N ASN A 195 14.42 4.70 13.47
CA ASN A 195 13.46 5.78 13.25
C ASN A 195 12.79 5.71 11.86
N LYS A 196 13.52 5.31 10.82
CA LYS A 196 12.96 4.98 9.50
C LYS A 196 11.95 3.84 9.62
N ASN A 197 12.25 2.82 10.43
CA ASN A 197 11.33 1.71 10.71
C ASN A 197 10.09 2.15 11.49
N PHE A 198 10.23 3.00 12.51
CA PHE A 198 9.08 3.60 13.21
C PHE A 198 8.18 4.33 12.22
N TRP A 199 8.75 5.26 11.44
CA TRP A 199 8.01 6.04 10.44
C TRP A 199 7.31 5.13 9.44
N ARG A 200 8.00 4.11 8.94
CA ARG A 200 7.44 3.14 8.00
C ARG A 200 6.26 2.40 8.62
N ILE A 201 6.37 1.87 9.84
CA ILE A 201 5.30 1.13 10.53
C ILE A 201 4.12 2.05 10.82
N TRP A 202 4.36 3.26 11.33
CA TRP A 202 3.33 4.26 11.60
C TRP A 202 2.54 4.58 10.33
N ASN A 203 3.24 4.95 9.26
CA ASN A 203 2.59 5.30 8.00
C ASN A 203 1.93 4.10 7.31
N THR A 204 2.44 2.90 7.57
CA THR A 204 1.87 1.64 7.11
C THR A 204 0.54 1.33 7.79
N TRP A 205 0.42 1.60 9.09
CA TRP A 205 -0.77 1.20 9.86
C TRP A 205 -1.82 2.27 10.00
N PHE A 206 -1.42 3.54 9.98
CA PHE A 206 -2.27 4.62 10.51
C PHE A 206 -2.43 5.82 9.57
N THR A 207 -1.72 5.88 8.43
CA THR A 207 -1.97 6.92 7.41
C THR A 207 -3.31 6.68 6.73
N GLN A 208 -4.00 7.73 6.31
CA GLN A 208 -5.28 7.64 5.59
C GLN A 208 -5.10 6.90 4.25
N ILE A 209 -5.84 5.81 4.07
CA ILE A 209 -5.67 4.88 2.93
C ILE A 209 -6.71 5.12 1.86
N TYR A 210 -7.97 5.26 2.29
CA TYR A 210 -9.11 5.41 1.40
C TYR A 210 -9.41 6.89 1.13
N PRO A 211 -9.53 7.28 -0.15
CA PRO A 211 -9.91 8.64 -0.53
C PRO A 211 -11.35 8.95 -0.13
N ASN A 212 -11.69 10.25 -0.06
CA ASN A 212 -13.07 10.69 0.10
C ASN A 212 -13.99 10.03 -0.93
N GLY A 213 -15.22 9.72 -0.52
CA GLY A 213 -16.21 9.01 -1.33
C GLY A 213 -16.10 7.49 -1.30
N SER A 214 -15.09 6.92 -0.64
CA SER A 214 -14.97 5.47 -0.48
C SER A 214 -16.08 4.91 0.43
N LEU A 215 -16.64 3.77 0.04
CA LEU A 215 -17.62 3.02 0.83
C LEU A 215 -16.95 1.82 1.45
N LEU A 216 -16.83 1.79 2.78
CA LEU A 216 -16.18 0.72 3.51
C LEU A 216 -17.21 -0.09 4.31
N ARG A 217 -17.00 -1.40 4.38
CA ARG A 217 -17.77 -2.31 5.23
C ARG A 217 -16.81 -3.30 5.87
N SER A 218 -16.95 -3.49 7.18
CA SER A 218 -16.23 -4.53 7.90
C SER A 218 -16.57 -5.92 7.37
N GLU A 219 -15.61 -6.85 7.37
CA GLU A 219 -15.92 -8.26 7.11
C GLU A 219 -16.76 -8.89 8.25
N ALA A 220 -16.74 -8.32 9.45
CA ALA A 220 -17.46 -8.80 10.63
C ALA A 220 -18.83 -8.12 10.84
N SER A 221 -19.15 -7.06 10.10
CA SER A 221 -20.39 -6.27 10.27
C SER A 221 -21.09 -5.98 8.94
N SER A 222 -22.42 -5.84 8.98
CA SER A 222 -23.21 -5.38 7.84
C SER A 222 -23.24 -3.87 7.68
N GLU A 223 -22.67 -3.11 8.61
CA GLU A 223 -22.67 -1.65 8.61
C GLU A 223 -21.77 -1.08 7.49
N VAL A 224 -22.35 -0.17 6.70
CA VAL A 224 -21.64 0.50 5.61
C VAL A 224 -21.29 1.92 6.03
N TRP A 225 -20.06 2.34 5.71
CA TRP A 225 -19.49 3.61 6.10
C TRP A 225 -19.05 4.40 4.86
N LEU A 226 -19.35 5.70 4.81
CA LEU A 226 -18.79 6.64 3.85
C LEU A 226 -17.54 7.29 4.46
N ILE A 227 -16.43 7.27 3.73
CA ILE A 227 -15.23 8.04 4.08
C ILE A 227 -15.35 9.44 3.49
N GLN A 228 -15.25 10.46 4.35
CA GLN A 228 -15.37 11.86 3.95
C GLN A 228 -14.63 12.71 4.96
N ASN A 229 -13.72 13.58 4.50
CA ASN A 229 -12.96 14.51 5.33
C ASN A 229 -12.27 13.82 6.52
N ASN A 230 -11.64 12.67 6.26
CA ASN A 230 -10.94 11.84 7.25
C ASN A 230 -11.82 11.27 8.39
N VAL A 231 -13.15 11.31 8.24
CA VAL A 231 -14.09 10.63 9.13
C VAL A 231 -14.84 9.52 8.39
N LYS A 232 -15.25 8.48 9.12
CA LYS A 232 -16.20 7.47 8.65
C LYS A 232 -17.60 7.84 9.12
N ARG A 233 -18.58 7.85 8.22
CA ARG A 233 -19.98 8.16 8.52
C ARG A 233 -20.85 6.95 8.20
N LYS A 234 -21.53 6.42 9.21
CA LYS A 234 -22.39 5.25 9.05
C LYS A 234 -23.63 5.59 8.22
N PHE A 235 -24.03 4.69 7.34
CA PHE A 235 -25.38 4.73 6.76
C PHE A 235 -26.36 4.04 7.73
N LYS A 236 -27.39 4.77 8.17
CA LYS A 236 -28.40 4.24 9.10
C LYS A 236 -29.08 2.97 8.58
N ASN A 237 -29.37 2.90 7.28
CA ASN A 237 -30.02 1.75 6.64
C ASN A 237 -29.79 1.74 5.12
N GLN A 238 -30.35 0.71 4.45
CA GLN A 238 -30.20 0.53 3.00
C GLN A 238 -30.77 1.71 2.19
N SER A 239 -31.86 2.35 2.64
CA SER A 239 -32.46 3.49 1.93
C SER A 239 -31.53 4.71 1.94
N THR A 240 -30.87 4.99 3.08
CA THR A 240 -29.89 6.08 3.13
C THR A 240 -28.67 5.81 2.26
N LEU A 241 -28.21 4.55 2.18
CA LEU A 241 -27.15 4.13 1.28
C LEU A 241 -27.53 4.30 -0.20
N LEU A 242 -28.66 3.72 -0.63
CA LEU A 242 -29.06 3.69 -2.05
C LEU A 242 -29.33 5.08 -2.62
N SER A 243 -29.78 6.03 -1.79
CA SER A 243 -30.02 7.42 -2.16
C SER A 243 -28.75 8.25 -2.43
N ARG A 244 -27.58 7.78 -1.98
CA ARG A 244 -26.31 8.54 -2.09
C ARG A 244 -25.21 7.79 -2.85
N ALA A 245 -25.24 6.47 -2.83
CA ALA A 245 -24.14 5.66 -3.32
C ALA A 245 -24.60 4.37 -4.01
N ASP A 246 -23.69 3.78 -4.79
CA ASP A 246 -23.91 2.47 -5.40
C ASP A 246 -23.29 1.39 -4.49
N PRO A 247 -24.08 0.44 -3.95
CA PRO A 247 -23.56 -0.66 -3.15
C PRO A 247 -22.47 -1.50 -3.84
N LYS A 248 -22.37 -1.49 -5.17
CA LYS A 248 -21.27 -2.15 -5.91
C LYS A 248 -19.89 -1.55 -5.61
N MET A 249 -19.85 -0.31 -5.14
CA MET A 249 -18.64 0.40 -4.75
C MET A 249 -18.18 0.05 -3.32
N ILE A 250 -18.94 -0.77 -2.57
CA ILE A 250 -18.55 -1.18 -1.22
C ILE A 250 -17.29 -2.04 -1.28
N ILE A 251 -16.31 -1.63 -0.48
CA ILE A 251 -15.04 -2.31 -0.25
C ILE A 251 -15.13 -3.01 1.11
N ALA A 252 -14.88 -4.32 1.10
CA ALA A 252 -14.79 -5.09 2.33
C ALA A 252 -13.39 -4.91 2.94
N VAL A 253 -13.35 -4.47 4.20
CA VAL A 253 -12.11 -4.18 4.93
C VAL A 253 -12.12 -4.85 6.31
N PRO A 254 -10.96 -5.16 6.90
CA PRO A 254 -10.86 -5.51 8.31
C PRO A 254 -11.42 -4.40 9.21
N ASP A 255 -11.87 -4.76 10.42
CA ASP A 255 -12.37 -3.78 11.39
C ASP A 255 -11.31 -2.72 11.74
N SER A 256 -10.05 -3.14 11.86
CA SER A 256 -8.93 -2.24 12.16
C SER A 256 -8.76 -1.10 11.13
N GLU A 257 -9.09 -1.32 9.86
CA GLU A 257 -9.06 -0.26 8.85
C GLU A 257 -10.13 0.80 9.13
N LEU A 258 -11.31 0.39 9.59
CA LEU A 258 -12.34 1.32 10.02
C LEU A 258 -11.95 2.04 11.32
N THR A 259 -11.21 1.41 12.24
CA THR A 259 -10.74 2.06 13.48
C THR A 259 -9.71 3.17 13.25
N ASN A 260 -9.13 3.25 12.05
CA ASN A 260 -8.25 4.35 11.67
C ASN A 260 -8.98 5.68 11.49
N TYR A 261 -10.29 5.63 11.20
CA TYR A 261 -11.12 6.80 10.96
C TYR A 261 -11.92 7.19 12.20
N GLN A 262 -11.97 8.49 12.49
CA GLN A 262 -12.90 9.03 13.48
C GLN A 262 -14.34 8.79 13.02
N THR A 263 -15.23 8.46 13.96
CA THR A 263 -16.66 8.32 13.67
C THR A 263 -17.30 9.70 13.55
N GLY A 264 -17.75 10.05 12.35
CA GLY A 264 -18.52 11.26 12.07
C GLY A 264 -20.02 11.06 12.28
N ALA A 265 -20.80 12.12 12.03
CA ALA A 265 -22.26 12.08 12.12
C ALA A 265 -22.86 11.03 11.18
N GLU A 266 -23.79 10.23 11.71
CA GLU A 266 -24.52 9.21 10.95
C GLU A 266 -25.32 9.84 9.80
N ILE A 267 -25.40 9.13 8.67
CA ILE A 267 -26.24 9.46 7.53
C ILE A 267 -27.63 8.88 7.79
N SER A 268 -28.44 9.67 8.49
CA SER A 268 -29.73 9.26 9.06
C SER A 268 -30.91 9.28 8.10
N PHE A 269 -30.82 10.07 7.02
CA PHE A 269 -31.94 10.34 6.11
C PHE A 269 -31.53 10.14 4.63
N PRO A 270 -32.42 9.56 3.79
CA PRO A 270 -32.17 9.45 2.36
C PRO A 270 -32.00 10.82 1.72
N ASN A 271 -31.09 10.93 0.76
CA ASN A 271 -30.92 12.16 -0.03
C ASN A 271 -32.23 12.56 -0.72
N TYR A 272 -32.49 13.86 -0.83
CA TYR A 272 -33.73 14.44 -1.36
C TYR A 272 -35.01 14.16 -0.59
N SER A 273 -34.92 13.68 0.66
CA SER A 273 -36.09 13.60 1.55
C SER A 273 -36.59 15.00 1.92
N VAL A 274 -37.91 15.17 1.99
CA VAL A 274 -38.53 16.33 2.62
C VAL A 274 -38.68 16.04 4.10
N LEU A 275 -37.90 16.74 4.92
CA LEU A 275 -37.90 16.61 6.37
C LEU A 275 -38.84 17.67 6.97
N LYS A 276 -39.70 17.26 7.89
CA LYS A 276 -40.69 18.14 8.53
C LYS A 276 -40.46 18.17 10.04
N THR A 277 -40.23 19.36 10.57
CA THR A 277 -40.27 19.63 12.02
C THR A 277 -41.63 20.23 12.39
N PRO A 278 -41.95 20.42 13.68
CA PRO A 278 -43.20 21.09 14.08
C PRO A 278 -43.37 22.51 13.51
N SER A 279 -42.26 23.18 13.16
CA SER A 279 -42.23 24.59 12.76
C SER A 279 -41.86 24.83 11.29
N ALA A 280 -41.24 23.87 10.61
CA ALA A 280 -40.67 24.09 9.28
C ALA A 280 -40.55 22.81 8.44
N PHE A 281 -40.30 23.02 7.14
CA PHE A 281 -39.99 21.98 6.16
C PHE A 281 -38.60 22.23 5.59
N TYR A 282 -37.88 21.15 5.30
CA TYR A 282 -36.55 21.18 4.70
C TYR A 282 -36.43 20.15 3.59
N LEU A 283 -35.77 20.49 2.48
CA LEU A 283 -35.28 19.52 1.52
C LEU A 283 -33.85 19.15 1.91
N LEU A 284 -33.59 17.85 2.11
CA LEU A 284 -32.23 17.37 2.31
C LEU A 284 -31.50 17.26 0.97
N ASP A 285 -30.43 18.02 0.80
CA ASP A 285 -29.56 17.99 -0.38
C ASP A 285 -28.15 17.60 0.06
N TYR A 286 -27.90 16.29 0.03
CA TYR A 286 -26.77 15.60 0.65
C TYR A 286 -26.60 16.01 2.12
N ASP A 287 -25.56 16.75 2.45
CA ASP A 287 -25.30 17.19 3.82
C ASP A 287 -25.87 18.59 4.10
N THR A 288 -26.59 19.19 3.16
CA THR A 288 -27.17 20.53 3.30
C THR A 288 -28.67 20.47 3.50
N LEU A 289 -29.20 21.22 4.46
CA LEU A 289 -30.65 21.41 4.64
C LEU A 289 -31.11 22.71 4.01
N ARG A 290 -31.97 22.59 2.99
CA ARG A 290 -32.58 23.72 2.30
C ARG A 290 -33.96 24.00 2.88
N PRO A 291 -34.20 25.11 3.60
CA PRO A 291 -35.51 25.41 4.16
C PRO A 291 -36.51 25.74 3.05
N PHE A 292 -37.76 25.30 3.19
CA PHE A 292 -38.86 25.85 2.39
C PHE A 292 -39.37 27.14 3.02
N ALA A 293 -39.67 28.14 2.20
CA ALA A 293 -40.17 29.43 2.69
C ALA A 293 -41.54 29.33 3.38
N SER A 294 -42.37 28.36 2.98
CA SER A 294 -43.65 28.05 3.64
C SER A 294 -44.16 26.66 3.24
N ALA A 295 -45.14 26.15 3.99
CA ALA A 295 -45.86 24.92 3.62
C ALA A 295 -46.55 25.04 2.24
N GLU A 296 -46.98 26.24 1.85
CA GLU A 296 -47.58 26.47 0.53
C GLU A 296 -46.58 26.25 -0.61
N VAL A 297 -45.31 26.62 -0.40
CA VAL A 297 -44.24 26.33 -1.37
C VAL A 297 -44.06 24.81 -1.53
N VAL A 298 -44.10 24.05 -0.43
CA VAL A 298 -44.00 22.57 -0.48
C VAL A 298 -45.12 21.98 -1.34
N ARG A 299 -46.37 22.44 -1.15
CA ARG A 299 -47.52 22.00 -1.94
C ARG A 299 -47.41 22.39 -3.42
N LYS A 300 -47.02 23.63 -3.70
CA LYS A 300 -46.89 24.16 -5.08
C LYS A 300 -45.81 23.43 -5.89
N ILE A 301 -44.70 23.07 -5.25
CA ILE A 301 -43.64 22.28 -5.89
C ILE A 301 -44.10 20.84 -6.17
N GLY A 302 -45.12 20.37 -5.46
CA GLY A 302 -45.81 19.12 -5.75
C GLY A 302 -45.30 17.92 -4.95
N TYR A 303 -44.64 18.13 -3.81
CA TYR A 303 -44.31 17.03 -2.91
C TYR A 303 -45.56 16.44 -2.27
N ASN A 304 -45.65 15.12 -2.25
CA ASN A 304 -46.78 14.43 -1.64
C ASN A 304 -46.59 14.42 -0.10
N PRO A 305 -47.61 14.79 0.71
CA PRO A 305 -47.52 14.70 2.16
C PRO A 305 -47.09 13.35 2.73
N ASP A 306 -47.38 12.25 2.04
CA ASP A 306 -46.94 10.90 2.42
C ASP A 306 -45.41 10.69 2.27
N GLU A 307 -44.72 11.59 1.55
CA GLU A 307 -43.26 11.57 1.37
C GLU A 307 -42.51 12.31 2.50
N PHE A 308 -43.24 12.97 3.42
CA PHE A 308 -42.63 13.75 4.48
C PHE A 308 -42.06 12.86 5.58
N VAL A 309 -40.81 13.10 5.93
CA VAL A 309 -40.15 12.46 7.06
C VAL A 309 -40.30 13.38 8.28
N GLU A 310 -41.18 13.02 9.19
CA GLU A 310 -41.37 13.73 10.47
C GLU A 310 -40.12 13.58 11.36
N ILE A 311 -39.59 14.69 11.84
CA ILE A 311 -38.35 14.79 12.62
C ILE A 311 -38.46 15.88 13.70
N THR A 312 -37.50 15.90 14.61
CA THR A 312 -37.31 16.97 15.61
C THR A 312 -36.20 17.93 15.18
N ASP A 313 -36.14 19.12 15.79
CA ASP A 313 -35.04 20.06 15.56
C ASP A 313 -33.67 19.49 16.01
N ALA A 314 -33.67 18.55 16.96
CA ALA A 314 -32.46 17.88 17.41
C ALA A 314 -31.89 16.92 16.35
N ASP A 315 -32.74 16.27 15.54
CA ASP A 315 -32.32 15.33 14.50
C ASP A 315 -31.54 16.00 13.36
N ILE A 316 -31.75 17.31 13.20
CA ILE A 316 -31.09 18.14 12.18
C ILE A 316 -30.06 19.09 12.77
N ALA A 317 -29.76 18.97 14.06
CA ALA A 317 -28.70 19.74 14.70
C ALA A 317 -27.35 19.41 14.06
N GLY A 318 -26.64 20.44 13.57
CA GLY A 318 -25.32 20.29 12.95
C GLY A 318 -25.33 20.18 11.41
N TYR A 319 -26.48 20.06 10.76
CA TYR A 319 -26.55 20.17 9.30
C TYR A 319 -26.35 21.63 8.85
N PRO A 320 -25.44 21.91 7.90
CA PRO A 320 -25.32 23.23 7.30
C PRO A 320 -26.61 23.63 6.57
N ARG A 321 -26.96 24.92 6.67
CA ARG A 321 -28.14 25.49 6.00
C ARG A 321 -27.79 25.94 4.58
N GLY A 322 -28.61 25.51 3.62
CA GLY A 322 -28.52 25.91 2.22
C GLY A 322 -29.48 27.05 1.88
N THR A 323 -29.61 27.31 0.59
CA THR A 323 -30.53 28.32 0.06
C THR A 323 -31.99 27.95 0.32
N THR A 324 -32.78 28.95 0.73
CA THR A 324 -34.23 28.79 0.92
C THR A 324 -34.92 28.52 -0.41
N ILE A 325 -35.78 27.50 -0.41
CA ILE A 325 -36.66 27.16 -1.53
C ILE A 325 -37.91 28.04 -1.45
N THR A 326 -38.13 28.80 -2.51
CA THR A 326 -39.23 29.76 -2.67
C THR A 326 -40.16 29.35 -3.82
N GLU A 327 -41.26 30.07 -4.02
CA GLU A 327 -42.17 29.84 -5.16
C GLU A 327 -41.50 29.99 -6.54
N SER A 328 -40.39 30.74 -6.63
CA SER A 328 -39.64 30.91 -7.88
C SER A 328 -38.58 29.83 -8.09
N THR A 329 -38.35 28.95 -7.11
CA THR A 329 -37.36 27.88 -7.23
C THR A 329 -37.90 26.77 -8.12
N THR A 330 -37.18 26.45 -9.18
CA THR A 330 -37.54 25.35 -10.10
C THR A 330 -36.56 24.20 -9.96
N ALA A 331 -37.07 22.97 -10.05
CA ALA A 331 -36.29 21.73 -9.93
C ALA A 331 -35.31 21.73 -8.73
N PRO A 332 -35.79 21.87 -7.47
CA PRO A 332 -34.91 22.01 -6.31
C PRO A 332 -34.01 20.79 -6.05
N THR A 333 -34.40 19.59 -6.51
CA THR A 333 -33.58 18.37 -6.52
C THR A 333 -32.70 18.24 -7.76
N GLY A 334 -33.05 18.97 -8.82
CA GLY A 334 -32.41 18.95 -10.13
C GLY A 334 -33.11 18.04 -11.15
N VAL A 335 -32.93 18.36 -12.43
CA VAL A 335 -33.35 17.56 -13.60
C VAL A 335 -32.21 17.54 -14.62
N ILE A 336 -32.01 16.44 -15.33
CA ILE A 336 -31.01 16.37 -16.38
C ILE A 336 -31.63 16.81 -17.71
N TYR A 337 -31.13 17.89 -18.29
CA TYR A 337 -31.51 18.33 -19.63
C TYR A 337 -30.58 17.72 -20.68
N GLN A 338 -31.14 17.06 -21.68
CA GLN A 338 -30.45 16.61 -22.88
C GLN A 338 -30.80 17.52 -24.06
N ILE A 339 -29.82 18.28 -24.56
CA ILE A 339 -30.02 19.24 -25.65
C ILE A 339 -29.82 18.55 -27.00
N THR A 340 -30.94 18.19 -27.62
CA THR A 340 -30.99 17.29 -28.79
C THR A 340 -30.37 17.87 -30.06
N ASP A 341 -30.39 19.19 -30.22
CA ASP A 341 -29.82 19.94 -31.34
C ASP A 341 -28.45 20.58 -31.04
N LEU A 342 -27.84 20.23 -29.89
CA LEU A 342 -26.48 20.63 -29.51
C LEU A 342 -25.64 19.40 -29.17
N ASN A 343 -25.36 18.56 -30.17
CA ASN A 343 -24.57 17.33 -30.03
C ASN A 343 -25.03 16.38 -28.91
N ASN A 344 -26.31 16.41 -28.53
CA ASN A 344 -26.85 15.69 -27.36
C ASN A 344 -26.13 16.04 -26.05
N SER A 345 -25.73 17.30 -25.88
CA SER A 345 -25.06 17.80 -24.67
C SER A 345 -25.97 17.69 -23.45
N TYR A 346 -25.39 17.43 -22.27
CA TYR A 346 -26.12 17.28 -21.02
C TYR A 346 -25.87 18.46 -20.09
N TYR A 347 -26.91 18.85 -19.35
CA TYR A 347 -26.84 19.84 -18.28
C TYR A 347 -27.62 19.32 -17.07
N LEU A 348 -27.17 19.64 -15.86
CA LEU A 348 -28.05 19.59 -14.69
C LEU A 348 -28.77 20.94 -14.62
N PHE A 349 -30.09 20.93 -14.73
CA PHE A 349 -30.92 22.10 -14.44
C PHE A 349 -31.34 22.05 -12.98
N LYS A 350 -30.96 23.06 -12.19
CA LYS A 350 -31.28 23.15 -10.77
C LYS A 350 -31.33 24.60 -10.34
N ASP A 351 -32.37 24.98 -9.59
CA ASP A 351 -32.56 26.32 -9.04
C ASP A 351 -32.51 27.43 -10.11
N ASN A 352 -33.14 27.20 -11.27
CA ASN A 352 -33.11 28.08 -12.46
C ASN A 352 -31.74 28.21 -13.17
N THR A 353 -30.74 27.42 -12.78
CA THR A 353 -29.39 27.45 -13.37
C THR A 353 -29.07 26.13 -14.08
N LEU A 354 -28.44 26.24 -15.25
CA LEU A 354 -27.90 25.11 -16.00
C LEU A 354 -26.42 24.92 -15.67
N TYR A 355 -26.08 23.75 -15.17
CA TYR A 355 -24.71 23.35 -14.89
C TYR A 355 -24.22 22.41 -16.00
N PRO A 356 -23.20 22.81 -16.79
CA PRO A 356 -22.71 21.99 -17.90
C PRO A 356 -22.20 20.63 -17.44
N ILE A 357 -22.55 19.56 -18.16
CA ILE A 357 -22.02 18.21 -17.95
C ILE A 357 -21.16 17.84 -19.17
N THR A 358 -19.86 17.69 -18.95
CA THR A 358 -18.86 17.48 -20.02
C THR A 358 -18.72 16.03 -20.46
N ASP A 359 -19.17 15.07 -19.63
CA ASP A 359 -19.10 13.65 -19.91
C ASP A 359 -20.38 12.96 -19.45
N LYS A 360 -21.00 12.16 -20.34
CA LYS A 360 -22.27 11.47 -20.03
C LYS A 360 -22.17 10.56 -18.81
N ASN A 361 -20.98 10.05 -18.49
CA ASN A 361 -20.80 9.17 -17.33
C ASN A 361 -21.05 9.92 -16.01
N ILE A 362 -20.96 11.25 -15.98
CA ILE A 362 -21.32 12.05 -14.79
C ILE A 362 -22.81 11.91 -14.50
N VAL A 363 -23.67 11.86 -15.53
CA VAL A 363 -25.11 11.62 -15.37
C VAL A 363 -25.33 10.28 -14.65
N THR A 364 -24.71 9.21 -15.14
CA THR A 364 -24.89 7.87 -14.56
C THR A 364 -24.19 7.65 -13.22
N THR A 365 -23.20 8.48 -12.87
CA THR A 365 -22.40 8.32 -11.63
C THR A 365 -22.91 9.20 -10.50
N ASN A 366 -23.26 10.45 -10.80
CA ASN A 366 -23.67 11.46 -9.82
C ASN A 366 -25.19 11.62 -9.74
N TYR A 367 -25.91 11.38 -10.85
CA TYR A 367 -27.31 11.80 -11.03
C TYR A 367 -28.20 10.68 -11.59
N LYS A 368 -27.87 9.42 -11.30
CA LYS A 368 -28.52 8.23 -11.88
C LYS A 368 -30.05 8.22 -11.69
N ASP A 369 -30.53 8.82 -10.60
CA ASP A 369 -31.93 8.82 -10.18
C ASP A 369 -32.69 10.09 -10.62
N LEU A 370 -32.00 11.07 -11.22
CA LEU A 370 -32.67 12.27 -11.74
C LEU A 370 -33.30 11.99 -13.11
N PRO A 371 -34.51 12.54 -13.39
CA PRO A 371 -35.15 12.38 -14.67
C PRO A 371 -34.35 13.08 -15.78
N ILE A 372 -34.42 12.52 -16.99
CA ILE A 372 -33.82 13.11 -18.20
C ILE A 372 -34.93 13.70 -19.06
N GLU A 373 -34.89 15.00 -19.27
CA GLU A 373 -35.78 15.74 -20.16
C GLU A 373 -35.06 16.16 -21.44
N LYS A 374 -35.74 16.02 -22.58
CA LYS A 374 -35.20 16.41 -23.87
C LYS A 374 -35.64 17.81 -24.22
N HIS A 375 -34.67 18.66 -24.52
CA HIS A 375 -34.87 20.06 -24.87
C HIS A 375 -34.11 20.41 -26.15
N LYS A 376 -34.44 21.55 -26.76
CA LYS A 376 -33.68 22.18 -27.83
C LYS A 376 -32.93 23.40 -27.29
N LEU A 377 -31.91 23.85 -28.02
CA LEU A 377 -31.11 25.01 -27.64
C LEU A 377 -31.98 26.27 -27.47
N ALA A 378 -33.04 26.41 -28.26
CA ALA A 378 -33.99 27.52 -28.16
C ALA A 378 -34.70 27.59 -26.80
N ASP A 379 -34.96 26.44 -26.16
CA ASP A 379 -35.72 26.32 -24.92
C ASP A 379 -34.92 26.84 -23.72
N ILE A 380 -33.58 26.76 -23.81
CA ILE A 380 -32.67 27.10 -22.71
C ILE A 380 -32.00 28.47 -22.85
N LYS A 381 -32.23 29.22 -23.94
CA LYS A 381 -31.52 30.48 -24.26
C LYS A 381 -31.61 31.57 -23.18
N LYS A 382 -32.65 31.54 -22.36
CA LYS A 382 -32.90 32.56 -21.31
C LYS A 382 -32.48 32.10 -19.91
N LEU A 383 -32.05 30.84 -19.78
CA LEU A 383 -31.63 30.29 -18.50
C LEU A 383 -30.17 30.66 -18.22
N GLU A 384 -29.86 30.89 -16.94
CA GLU A 384 -28.50 31.13 -16.50
C GLU A 384 -27.67 29.86 -16.67
N VAL A 385 -26.42 29.98 -17.14
CA VAL A 385 -25.50 28.85 -17.28
C VAL A 385 -24.32 29.08 -16.34
N ALA A 386 -24.05 28.10 -15.48
CA ALA A 386 -22.94 28.14 -14.56
C ALA A 386 -21.59 28.19 -15.31
N ASN A 387 -20.65 28.97 -14.77
CA ASN A 387 -19.33 29.19 -15.39
C ASN A 387 -18.44 27.95 -15.37
N LEU A 388 -18.65 27.05 -14.41
CA LEU A 388 -17.85 25.83 -14.25
C LEU A 388 -18.69 24.59 -14.54
N PRO A 389 -18.17 23.63 -15.34
CA PRO A 389 -18.84 22.37 -15.53
C PRO A 389 -18.82 21.54 -14.25
N LEU A 390 -19.79 20.63 -14.12
CA LEU A 390 -19.81 19.63 -13.06
C LEU A 390 -18.70 18.62 -13.25
N SER A 391 -18.09 18.20 -12.14
CA SER A 391 -17.13 17.09 -12.09
C SER A 391 -17.79 15.82 -11.56
N PHE A 392 -17.08 14.70 -11.70
CA PHE A 392 -17.43 13.45 -11.04
C PHE A 392 -17.42 13.63 -9.51
N LYS A 393 -18.26 12.86 -8.80
CA LYS A 393 -18.24 12.84 -7.33
C LYS A 393 -16.98 12.13 -6.81
N ASP A 394 -16.60 12.47 -5.60
CA ASP A 394 -15.53 11.79 -4.87
C ASP A 394 -15.77 10.27 -4.79
N GLY A 395 -14.69 9.50 -4.88
CA GLY A 395 -14.72 8.03 -4.94
C GLY A 395 -14.96 7.45 -6.35
N THR A 396 -15.21 8.29 -7.36
CA THR A 396 -15.39 7.80 -8.74
C THR A 396 -14.08 7.27 -9.30
N LEU A 397 -14.07 6.00 -9.74
CA LEU A 397 -12.94 5.34 -10.38
C LEU A 397 -13.05 5.42 -11.89
N PHE A 398 -12.01 5.90 -12.58
CA PHE A 398 -12.00 5.95 -14.04
C PHE A 398 -10.64 5.69 -14.67
N ARG A 399 -10.65 5.40 -15.97
CA ARG A 399 -9.45 5.34 -16.82
C ARG A 399 -9.66 6.18 -18.08
N ILE A 400 -8.56 6.69 -18.64
CA ILE A 400 -8.57 7.37 -19.93
C ILE A 400 -8.73 6.31 -21.04
N LYS A 401 -9.56 6.59 -22.05
CA LYS A 401 -9.71 5.76 -23.24
C LYS A 401 -8.33 5.55 -23.87
N ASP A 402 -7.96 4.28 -24.10
CA ASP A 402 -6.66 3.83 -24.62
C ASP A 402 -5.45 3.95 -23.67
N GLY A 403 -5.67 4.35 -22.41
CA GLY A 403 -4.66 4.32 -21.34
C GLY A 403 -4.84 3.15 -20.37
N ASN A 404 -3.76 2.80 -19.66
CA ASN A 404 -3.74 1.76 -18.63
C ASN A 404 -3.83 2.30 -17.19
N ASN A 405 -3.62 3.61 -17.01
CA ASN A 405 -3.67 4.26 -15.70
C ASN A 405 -5.11 4.36 -15.20
N ILE A 406 -5.30 4.05 -13.92
CA ILE A 406 -6.59 4.17 -13.22
C ILE A 406 -6.48 5.36 -12.26
N TYR A 407 -7.55 6.13 -12.16
CA TYR A 407 -7.65 7.32 -11.32
C TYR A 407 -8.86 7.19 -10.39
N VAL A 408 -8.80 7.85 -9.25
CA VAL A 408 -9.93 8.07 -8.35
C VAL A 408 -10.14 9.58 -8.16
N ILE A 409 -11.39 10.01 -8.04
CA ILE A 409 -11.71 11.41 -7.76
C ILE A 409 -11.72 11.64 -6.25
N GLU A 410 -11.06 12.72 -5.82
CA GLU A 410 -11.07 13.16 -4.44
C GLU A 410 -10.92 14.68 -4.37
N ASN A 411 -11.81 15.35 -3.64
CA ASN A 411 -11.84 16.81 -3.49
C ASN A 411 -11.81 17.53 -4.85
N GLY A 412 -12.53 16.99 -5.84
CA GLY A 412 -12.59 17.52 -7.20
C GLY A 412 -11.34 17.33 -8.05
N LYS A 413 -10.33 16.61 -7.56
CA LYS A 413 -9.09 16.29 -8.29
C LYS A 413 -9.07 14.82 -8.71
N LYS A 414 -8.37 14.50 -9.81
CA LYS A 414 -8.07 13.12 -10.20
C LYS A 414 -6.74 12.69 -9.58
N ARG A 415 -6.77 11.66 -8.75
CA ARG A 415 -5.57 11.05 -8.15
C ARG A 415 -5.24 9.77 -8.89
N LEU A 416 -4.02 9.65 -9.40
CA LEU A 416 -3.54 8.43 -10.06
C LEU A 416 -3.41 7.29 -9.04
N ILE A 417 -3.98 6.12 -9.32
CA ILE A 417 -3.67 4.89 -8.59
C ILE A 417 -2.38 4.35 -9.18
N ALA A 418 -1.30 4.41 -8.41
CA ALA A 418 0.07 4.31 -8.93
C ALA A 418 0.39 2.99 -9.65
N ASP A 419 -0.17 1.89 -9.16
CA ASP A 419 0.07 0.56 -9.70
C ASP A 419 -1.09 -0.40 -9.43
N VAL A 420 -1.01 -1.58 -10.05
CA VAL A 420 -2.04 -2.61 -9.96
C VAL A 420 -2.17 -3.20 -8.55
N ASP A 421 -1.08 -3.19 -7.79
CA ASP A 421 -1.04 -3.73 -6.43
C ASP A 421 -1.78 -2.78 -5.47
N THR A 422 -1.56 -1.47 -5.63
CA THR A 422 -2.30 -0.41 -4.95
C THR A 422 -3.78 -0.49 -5.28
N PHE A 423 -4.15 -0.67 -6.55
CA PHE A 423 -5.54 -0.84 -6.94
C PHE A 423 -6.19 -2.05 -6.25
N ALA A 424 -5.50 -3.20 -6.24
CA ALA A 424 -6.00 -4.42 -5.62
C ALA A 424 -6.07 -4.32 -4.09
N ALA A 425 -5.08 -3.70 -3.46
CA ALA A 425 -5.00 -3.57 -2.01
C ALA A 425 -6.01 -2.56 -1.44
N LEU A 426 -6.44 -1.56 -2.23
CA LEU A 426 -7.61 -0.73 -1.92
C LEU A 426 -8.94 -1.50 -2.11
N GLY A 427 -8.91 -2.78 -2.49
CA GLY A 427 -10.10 -3.60 -2.72
C GLY A 427 -10.99 -3.09 -3.85
N TYR A 428 -10.47 -2.22 -4.72
CA TYR A 428 -11.20 -1.73 -5.89
C TYR A 428 -11.39 -2.85 -6.91
N LYS A 429 -12.51 -2.77 -7.64
CA LYS A 429 -12.88 -3.75 -8.65
C LYS A 429 -12.80 -3.11 -10.03
N ARG A 430 -12.19 -3.81 -10.99
CA ARG A 430 -12.05 -3.29 -12.37
C ARG A 430 -13.38 -3.02 -13.05
N GLU A 431 -14.43 -3.76 -12.70
CA GLU A 431 -15.80 -3.56 -13.18
C GLU A 431 -16.41 -2.21 -12.76
N ASN A 432 -15.88 -1.60 -11.70
CA ASN A 432 -16.31 -0.29 -11.21
C ASN A 432 -15.54 0.88 -11.86
N VAL A 433 -14.57 0.59 -12.74
CA VAL A 433 -13.75 1.61 -13.40
C VAL A 433 -14.41 2.05 -14.72
N ILE A 434 -14.90 3.28 -14.75
CA ILE A 434 -15.51 3.84 -15.98
C ILE A 434 -14.43 4.28 -16.97
N SER A 435 -14.76 4.30 -18.27
CA SER A 435 -13.86 4.82 -19.30
C SER A 435 -14.31 6.23 -19.70
N VAL A 436 -13.39 7.19 -19.65
CA VAL A 436 -13.64 8.60 -20.05
C VAL A 436 -12.71 9.01 -21.19
N SER A 437 -13.04 10.10 -21.87
CA SER A 437 -12.17 10.66 -22.92
C SER A 437 -10.94 11.35 -22.33
N ALA A 438 -9.86 11.49 -23.11
CA ALA A 438 -8.70 12.28 -22.71
C ALA A 438 -9.06 13.75 -22.42
N LEU A 439 -9.99 14.32 -23.20
CA LEU A 439 -10.48 15.69 -22.99
C LEU A 439 -11.21 15.84 -21.65
N THR A 440 -12.05 14.87 -21.28
CA THR A 440 -12.70 14.82 -19.96
C THR A 440 -11.65 14.83 -18.85
N ALA A 441 -10.63 13.97 -18.96
CA ALA A 441 -9.60 13.83 -17.93
C ALA A 441 -8.71 15.07 -17.79
N ILE A 442 -8.40 15.79 -18.88
CA ILE A 442 -7.60 17.03 -18.86
C ILE A 442 -8.31 18.16 -18.12
N ASN A 443 -9.64 18.21 -18.16
CA ASN A 443 -10.45 19.23 -17.47
C ASN A 443 -10.59 19.00 -15.96
N ILE A 444 -10.08 17.88 -15.44
CA ILE A 444 -10.05 17.58 -14.00
C ILE A 444 -8.63 17.80 -13.52
N SER A 445 -8.43 18.69 -12.55
CA SER A 445 -7.11 18.97 -11.98
C SER A 445 -6.47 17.70 -11.40
N ASP A 446 -5.16 17.55 -11.54
CA ASP A 446 -4.43 16.45 -10.92
C ASP A 446 -4.32 16.65 -9.40
N GLY A 447 -4.47 15.54 -8.68
CA GLY A 447 -4.10 15.40 -7.28
C GLY A 447 -2.96 14.42 -7.13
N GLU A 448 -2.36 14.39 -5.93
CA GLU A 448 -1.25 13.48 -5.65
C GLU A 448 -1.63 12.03 -5.94
N PRO A 449 -0.77 11.23 -6.60
CA PRO A 449 -1.05 9.81 -6.77
C PRO A 449 -1.28 9.11 -5.42
N ILE A 450 -2.06 8.05 -5.46
CA ILE A 450 -2.22 7.13 -4.34
C ILE A 450 -1.22 6.00 -4.57
N PHE A 451 -0.34 5.85 -3.61
CA PHE A 451 0.52 4.70 -3.47
C PHE A 451 0.09 3.97 -2.21
N ILE A 452 -0.06 2.65 -2.31
CA ILE A 452 0.04 1.82 -1.13
C ILE A 452 1.53 1.55 -0.94
N ASN A 453 2.10 2.09 0.13
CA ASN A 453 3.36 1.55 0.64
C ASN A 453 3.12 0.05 0.86
N GLY A 454 4.05 -0.82 0.44
CA GLY A 454 3.86 -2.25 0.13
C GLY A 454 3.31 -3.18 1.23
N SER A 455 2.74 -2.61 2.27
CA SER A 455 2.21 -3.16 3.49
C SER A 455 0.68 -3.10 3.64
N LEU A 456 -0.12 -2.50 2.74
CA LEU A 456 -1.55 -2.90 2.64
C LEU A 456 -1.75 -4.16 1.80
N ILE A 457 -0.74 -4.56 1.03
CA ILE A 457 -0.58 -5.98 0.67
C ILE A 457 -0.37 -6.83 1.95
N SER A 458 0.07 -6.20 3.06
CA SER A 458 0.39 -6.86 4.33
C SER A 458 -0.68 -6.79 5.43
N SER A 459 -1.77 -6.05 5.27
CA SER A 459 -2.93 -6.17 6.20
C SER A 459 -3.68 -7.50 6.04
N ARG A 460 -3.34 -8.29 5.01
CA ARG A 460 -3.73 -9.70 4.88
C ARG A 460 -2.57 -10.70 4.94
N ASN A 461 -1.30 -10.25 5.00
CA ASN A 461 -0.12 -11.13 5.01
C ASN A 461 1.14 -10.40 5.50
N LYS A 462 1.47 -10.49 6.79
CA LYS A 462 2.78 -10.04 7.29
C LYS A 462 3.90 -10.76 6.54
N TYR A 463 4.84 -9.98 6.01
CA TYR A 463 6.10 -10.53 5.56
C TYR A 463 7.07 -10.66 6.74
N LEU A 464 7.09 -11.83 7.37
CA LEU A 464 7.88 -12.14 8.57
C LEU A 464 9.40 -12.07 8.33
N GLY A 465 9.83 -12.00 7.06
CA GLY A 465 11.24 -11.84 6.69
C GLY A 465 11.84 -10.48 7.09
N ASP A 466 11.01 -9.50 7.45
CA ASP A 466 11.46 -8.19 7.94
C ASP A 466 11.79 -8.17 9.44
N SER A 467 11.56 -9.27 10.15
CA SER A 467 11.81 -9.33 11.60
C SER A 467 13.30 -9.15 11.93
N GLU A 468 13.61 -8.17 12.78
CA GLU A 468 14.97 -7.94 13.31
C GLU A 468 15.34 -8.92 14.43
N ILE A 469 14.46 -9.87 14.77
CA ILE A 469 14.76 -10.90 15.76
C ILE A 469 16.00 -11.68 15.31
N LYS A 470 16.91 -11.90 16.27
CA LYS A 470 18.11 -12.70 16.06
C LYS A 470 17.72 -14.10 15.57
N VAL A 471 18.10 -14.42 14.34
CA VAL A 471 17.90 -15.73 13.73
C VAL A 471 19.00 -16.69 14.16
N ASP A 472 18.61 -17.87 14.65
CA ASP A 472 19.56 -18.92 15.04
C ASP A 472 20.10 -19.69 13.81
N ASP A 473 21.37 -20.09 13.86
CA ASP A 473 21.99 -20.99 12.88
C ASP A 473 21.75 -22.45 13.29
N LEU A 474 20.61 -23.01 12.88
CA LEU A 474 20.21 -24.38 13.21
C LEU A 474 20.86 -25.43 12.28
N PHE A 475 21.23 -25.06 11.05
CA PHE A 475 21.76 -26.01 10.06
C PHE A 475 23.28 -26.18 10.10
N LYS A 476 24.04 -25.17 10.59
CA LYS A 476 25.51 -25.22 10.77
C LYS A 476 26.29 -25.62 9.51
N THR A 477 26.23 -24.79 8.46
CA THR A 477 26.93 -25.01 7.19
C THR A 477 28.24 -24.21 7.05
N SER A 478 29.11 -24.68 6.16
CA SER A 478 30.30 -23.94 5.70
C SER A 478 29.97 -22.84 4.68
N VAL A 479 28.74 -22.77 4.17
CA VAL A 479 28.32 -21.64 3.31
C VAL A 479 28.47 -20.33 4.11
N PRO A 480 29.07 -19.27 3.52
CA PRO A 480 29.29 -18.01 4.21
C PRO A 480 28.02 -17.32 4.70
N ALA A 481 26.95 -17.32 3.90
CA ALA A 481 25.65 -16.80 4.29
C ALA A 481 24.52 -17.65 3.72
N TYR A 482 23.49 -17.93 4.53
CA TYR A 482 22.31 -18.67 4.08
C TYR A 482 21.07 -18.31 4.90
N LEU A 483 19.91 -18.62 4.35
CA LEU A 483 18.62 -18.44 4.99
C LEU A 483 17.65 -19.56 4.57
N VAL A 484 16.86 -20.06 5.51
CA VAL A 484 15.71 -20.95 5.29
C VAL A 484 14.48 -20.30 5.91
N ALA A 485 13.42 -20.13 5.14
CA ALA A 485 12.17 -19.51 5.61
C ALA A 485 10.94 -20.23 5.07
N GLU A 486 9.82 -20.12 5.79
CA GLU A 486 8.51 -20.55 5.31
C GLU A 486 8.01 -19.62 4.18
N TYR A 487 7.35 -20.21 3.19
CA TYR A 487 6.72 -19.49 2.08
C TYR A 487 5.20 -19.62 2.14
N PRO A 488 4.41 -18.55 1.87
CA PRO A 488 4.85 -17.22 1.46
C PRO A 488 5.11 -16.24 2.62
N SER A 489 4.89 -16.65 3.87
CA SER A 489 4.95 -15.74 5.03
C SER A 489 6.31 -15.09 5.23
N GLY A 490 7.40 -15.71 4.74
CA GLY A 490 8.76 -15.22 4.92
C GLY A 490 9.32 -15.49 6.31
N ARG A 491 8.65 -16.28 7.15
CA ARG A 491 9.13 -16.60 8.51
C ARG A 491 10.46 -17.29 8.46
N ILE A 492 11.51 -16.61 8.93
CA ILE A 492 12.87 -17.16 8.91
C ILE A 492 12.98 -18.22 10.00
N ILE A 493 13.31 -19.44 9.60
CA ILE A 493 13.45 -20.60 10.49
C ILE A 493 14.90 -20.72 10.97
N SER A 494 15.85 -20.46 10.08
CA SER A 494 17.28 -20.61 10.35
C SER A 494 18.08 -19.78 9.37
N GLY A 495 19.24 -19.31 9.80
CA GLY A 495 20.10 -18.54 8.93
C GLY A 495 21.44 -18.21 9.56
N LYS A 496 22.36 -17.78 8.70
CA LYS A 496 23.70 -17.31 9.08
C LYS A 496 24.04 -16.12 8.21
N ASN A 497 24.50 -15.04 8.84
CA ASN A 497 24.90 -13.80 8.17
C ASN A 497 23.81 -13.30 7.20
N ILE A 498 22.54 -13.38 7.63
CA ILE A 498 21.38 -13.13 6.76
C ILE A 498 21.23 -11.69 6.28
N ASP A 499 21.89 -10.76 6.97
CA ASP A 499 21.93 -9.33 6.66
C ASP A 499 23.31 -8.89 6.14
N GLN A 500 24.22 -9.83 5.90
CA GLN A 500 25.53 -9.53 5.34
C GLN A 500 25.46 -9.44 3.82
N ALA A 501 25.78 -8.26 3.27
CA ALA A 501 25.79 -8.04 1.83
C ALA A 501 26.86 -8.88 1.12
N ARG A 502 26.46 -9.56 0.05
CA ARG A 502 27.33 -10.36 -0.83
C ARG A 502 26.93 -10.17 -2.29
N SER A 503 27.86 -10.41 -3.22
CA SER A 503 27.50 -10.38 -4.64
C SER A 503 26.45 -11.46 -4.94
N MET A 504 25.40 -11.11 -5.67
CA MET A 504 24.24 -11.98 -5.93
C MET A 504 24.27 -12.65 -7.31
N ALA A 505 25.33 -12.44 -8.09
CA ALA A 505 25.53 -13.02 -9.41
C ALA A 505 24.25 -13.05 -10.27
N SER A 506 23.95 -14.17 -10.94
CA SER A 506 22.76 -14.32 -11.80
C SER A 506 21.41 -14.34 -11.07
N LEU A 507 21.35 -14.22 -9.73
CA LEU A 507 20.07 -13.95 -9.07
C LEU A 507 19.52 -12.57 -9.47
N THR A 508 20.36 -11.64 -9.94
CA THR A 508 19.95 -10.39 -10.60
C THR A 508 18.89 -10.61 -11.69
N LYS A 509 18.94 -11.73 -12.42
CA LYS A 509 18.00 -12.01 -13.51
C LYS A 509 16.57 -12.24 -13.03
N LEU A 510 16.37 -12.53 -11.74
CA LEU A 510 15.03 -12.53 -11.13
C LEU A 510 14.44 -11.11 -11.24
N LEU A 511 15.18 -10.09 -10.81
CA LEU A 511 14.76 -8.69 -10.89
C LEU A 511 14.53 -8.24 -12.34
N VAL A 512 15.42 -8.62 -13.26
CA VAL A 512 15.24 -8.31 -14.69
C VAL A 512 13.97 -8.94 -15.25
N SER A 513 13.68 -10.20 -14.88
CA SER A 513 12.46 -10.88 -15.32
C SER A 513 11.20 -10.18 -14.82
N TYR A 514 11.22 -9.73 -13.57
CA TYR A 514 10.10 -9.04 -12.96
C TYR A 514 9.90 -7.65 -13.56
N GLU A 515 10.97 -6.86 -13.64
CA GLU A 515 10.90 -5.49 -14.15
C GLU A 515 10.40 -5.48 -15.58
N ALA A 516 10.89 -6.38 -16.44
CA ALA A 516 10.44 -6.47 -17.82
C ALA A 516 8.92 -6.64 -17.94
N LEU A 517 8.32 -7.53 -17.14
CA LEU A 517 6.88 -7.77 -17.16
C LEU A 517 6.05 -6.63 -16.56
N ASN A 518 6.68 -5.70 -15.85
CA ASN A 518 6.06 -4.47 -15.33
C ASN A 518 6.35 -3.24 -16.22
N GLN A 519 7.02 -3.47 -17.35
CA GLN A 519 7.24 -2.50 -18.41
C GLN A 519 6.56 -3.02 -19.70
N ASP A 520 6.82 -2.42 -20.86
CA ASP A 520 6.16 -2.78 -22.12
C ASP A 520 6.76 -4.03 -22.79
N PHE A 521 7.40 -4.94 -22.04
CA PHE A 521 7.94 -6.20 -22.55
C PHE A 521 6.83 -7.25 -22.77
N ASP A 522 6.09 -7.10 -23.87
CA ASP A 522 5.00 -8.00 -24.24
C ASP A 522 5.51 -9.38 -24.66
N LEU A 523 5.11 -10.43 -23.93
CA LEU A 523 5.52 -11.82 -24.16
C LEU A 523 4.98 -12.44 -25.45
N THR A 524 3.95 -11.84 -26.06
CA THR A 524 3.39 -12.28 -27.34
C THR A 524 4.21 -11.80 -28.54
N LYS A 525 4.98 -10.72 -28.37
CA LYS A 525 5.86 -10.14 -29.40
C LYS A 525 7.19 -10.89 -29.52
N SER A 526 8.00 -10.48 -30.50
CA SER A 526 9.35 -11.00 -30.73
C SER A 526 10.38 -9.89 -30.74
N SER A 527 11.57 -10.16 -30.19
CA SER A 527 12.70 -9.24 -30.19
C SER A 527 13.80 -9.71 -31.13
N LYS A 528 14.50 -8.77 -31.77
CA LYS A 528 15.58 -9.04 -32.72
C LYS A 528 16.94 -9.02 -32.03
N TYR A 529 17.72 -10.07 -32.20
CA TYR A 529 19.08 -10.15 -31.66
C TYR A 529 20.09 -9.33 -32.48
N SER A 530 20.86 -8.49 -31.80
CA SER A 530 22.09 -7.86 -32.29
C SER A 530 23.30 -8.35 -31.49
N SER A 531 24.32 -8.86 -32.19
CA SER A 531 25.60 -9.27 -31.58
C SER A 531 26.39 -8.09 -31.00
N VAL A 532 26.12 -6.87 -31.47
CA VAL A 532 26.75 -5.63 -30.97
C VAL A 532 26.02 -5.12 -29.74
N LYS A 533 24.70 -4.89 -29.83
CA LYS A 533 23.91 -4.28 -28.73
C LYS A 533 23.78 -5.19 -27.50
N HIS A 534 23.72 -6.50 -27.71
CA HIS A 534 23.50 -7.47 -26.64
C HIS A 534 24.74 -8.32 -26.32
N LYS A 535 25.94 -7.86 -26.69
CA LYS A 535 27.19 -8.51 -26.33
C LYS A 535 27.30 -8.61 -24.80
N SER A 536 27.68 -9.76 -24.27
CA SER A 536 27.96 -9.92 -22.85
C SER A 536 29.06 -10.98 -22.64
N ALA A 537 29.78 -10.92 -21.53
CA ALA A 537 30.75 -11.94 -21.15
C ALA A 537 30.06 -13.15 -20.49
N GLY A 538 30.79 -14.23 -20.29
CA GLY A 538 30.27 -15.43 -19.61
C GLY A 538 29.25 -16.22 -20.42
N ARG A 539 28.23 -16.78 -19.76
CA ARG A 539 27.27 -17.69 -20.38
C ARG A 539 26.26 -16.94 -21.25
N ASN A 540 26.30 -17.18 -22.56
CA ASN A 540 25.37 -16.58 -23.52
C ASN A 540 24.53 -17.64 -24.22
N LEU A 541 23.33 -17.23 -24.67
CA LEU A 541 22.54 -17.99 -25.61
C LEU A 541 23.15 -17.83 -27.01
N TYR A 542 23.46 -18.92 -27.69
CA TYR A 542 23.94 -18.84 -29.07
C TYR A 542 22.79 -18.48 -30.01
N ILE A 543 22.86 -17.29 -30.61
CA ILE A 543 21.83 -16.76 -31.52
C ILE A 543 22.54 -16.13 -32.72
N LYS A 544 22.07 -16.41 -33.95
CA LYS A 544 22.58 -15.75 -35.15
C LYS A 544 22.20 -14.28 -35.15
N ASN A 545 23.14 -13.39 -35.48
CA ASN A 545 22.88 -11.95 -35.57
C ASN A 545 21.69 -11.68 -36.53
N GLY A 546 20.74 -10.86 -36.09
CA GLY A 546 19.51 -10.54 -36.82
C GLY A 546 18.33 -11.52 -36.61
N ALA A 547 18.54 -12.66 -35.93
CA ALA A 547 17.45 -13.58 -35.62
C ALA A 547 16.42 -12.95 -34.68
N THR A 548 15.16 -13.32 -34.86
CA THR A 548 14.05 -12.96 -33.98
C THR A 548 13.69 -14.11 -33.07
N ILE A 549 13.38 -13.78 -31.81
CA ILE A 549 13.01 -14.73 -30.77
C ILE A 549 11.76 -14.20 -30.08
N LYS A 550 10.78 -15.08 -29.85
CA LYS A 550 9.58 -14.73 -29.10
C LYS A 550 9.98 -14.30 -27.69
N ASN A 551 9.37 -13.23 -27.19
CA ASN A 551 9.70 -12.65 -25.88
C ASN A 551 9.46 -13.65 -24.74
N SER A 552 8.43 -14.51 -24.86
CA SER A 552 8.26 -15.65 -23.95
C SER A 552 9.47 -16.57 -23.90
N ASP A 553 10.07 -16.88 -25.04
CA ASP A 553 11.19 -17.82 -25.13
C ASP A 553 12.50 -17.18 -24.62
N LEU A 554 12.67 -15.87 -24.85
CA LEU A 554 13.76 -15.08 -24.26
C LEU A 554 13.71 -15.08 -22.74
N LEU A 555 12.53 -14.88 -22.15
CA LEU A 555 12.34 -14.94 -20.70
C LEU A 555 12.75 -16.31 -20.16
N HIS A 556 12.26 -17.40 -20.77
CA HIS A 556 12.62 -18.77 -20.40
C HIS A 556 14.13 -19.03 -20.55
N ALA A 557 14.75 -18.62 -21.66
CA ALA A 557 16.18 -18.76 -21.87
C ALA A 557 17.01 -18.04 -20.79
N MET A 558 16.59 -16.83 -20.41
CA MET A 558 17.24 -16.05 -19.36
C MET A 558 17.14 -16.71 -17.99
N VAL A 559 15.94 -17.09 -17.54
CA VAL A 559 15.77 -17.55 -16.15
C VAL A 559 16.21 -19.01 -15.97
N ILE A 560 15.99 -19.87 -16.97
CA ILE A 560 16.37 -21.30 -16.94
C ILE A 560 17.84 -21.46 -17.32
N GLY A 561 18.24 -20.95 -18.49
CA GLY A 561 19.59 -21.07 -19.02
C GLY A 561 20.60 -20.13 -18.37
N SER A 562 20.13 -19.11 -17.62
CA SER A 562 20.98 -18.09 -16.99
C SER A 562 21.86 -17.33 -17.99
N THR A 563 21.37 -17.12 -19.22
CA THR A 563 22.14 -16.49 -20.30
C THR A 563 22.19 -14.97 -20.17
N ASN A 564 23.36 -14.37 -20.39
CA ASN A 564 23.62 -12.95 -20.12
C ASN A 564 23.14 -12.03 -21.25
N ASN A 565 23.41 -12.39 -22.50
CA ASN A 565 22.92 -11.64 -23.66
C ASN A 565 21.38 -11.52 -23.70
N THR A 566 20.64 -12.53 -23.23
CA THR A 566 19.18 -12.45 -23.14
C THR A 566 18.69 -11.44 -22.11
N ALA A 567 19.43 -11.23 -21.01
CA ALA A 567 19.08 -10.19 -20.03
C ALA A 567 19.20 -8.78 -20.63
N ARG A 568 20.25 -8.53 -21.42
CA ARG A 568 20.43 -7.28 -22.16
C ARG A 568 19.35 -7.08 -23.23
N MET A 569 19.00 -8.15 -23.96
CA MET A 569 17.90 -8.11 -24.92
C MET A 569 16.57 -7.74 -24.25
N ILE A 570 16.25 -8.36 -23.12
CA ILE A 570 15.00 -8.08 -22.40
C ILE A 570 14.96 -6.63 -21.94
N ALA A 571 16.01 -6.13 -21.29
CA ALA A 571 16.07 -4.75 -20.81
C ALA A 571 15.96 -3.72 -21.96
N GLN A 572 16.61 -3.97 -23.10
CA GLN A 572 16.58 -3.04 -24.24
C GLN A 572 15.27 -3.12 -25.07
N ASN A 573 14.43 -4.12 -24.85
CA ASN A 573 13.12 -4.26 -25.51
C ASN A 573 11.95 -4.06 -24.54
N SER A 574 12.19 -3.46 -23.37
CA SER A 574 11.16 -3.22 -22.35
C SER A 574 10.33 -1.94 -22.60
N GLY A 575 10.54 -1.23 -23.71
CA GLY A 575 9.93 0.07 -24.00
C GLY A 575 10.63 1.27 -23.34
N LEU A 576 11.64 1.04 -22.49
CA LEU A 576 12.42 2.11 -21.87
C LEU A 576 13.53 2.64 -22.81
N THR A 577 13.97 3.87 -22.55
CA THR A 577 14.93 4.59 -23.40
C THR A 577 16.34 4.00 -23.35
N SER A 578 16.73 3.35 -22.25
CA SER A 578 18.05 2.72 -22.11
C SER A 578 18.09 1.63 -21.04
N GLU A 579 19.14 0.80 -21.10
CA GLU A 579 19.45 -0.21 -20.06
C GLU A 579 19.73 0.44 -18.69
N ALA A 580 20.26 1.68 -18.67
CA ALA A 580 20.49 2.42 -17.43
C ALA A 580 19.17 2.81 -16.74
N VAL A 581 18.20 3.32 -17.51
CA VAL A 581 16.86 3.64 -16.99
C VAL A 581 16.14 2.37 -16.50
N PHE A 582 16.35 1.24 -17.17
CA PHE A 582 15.83 -0.05 -16.70
C PHE A 582 16.42 -0.44 -15.33
N ILE A 583 17.73 -0.22 -15.11
CA ILE A 583 18.39 -0.45 -13.83
C ILE A 583 17.89 0.51 -12.75
N GLU A 584 17.68 1.79 -13.07
CA GLU A 584 17.08 2.78 -12.15
C GLU A 584 15.69 2.32 -11.68
N LYS A 585 14.85 1.81 -12.60
CA LYS A 585 13.54 1.24 -12.24
C LYS A 585 13.64 0.03 -11.32
N ILE A 586 14.62 -0.86 -11.55
CA ILE A 586 14.88 -1.98 -10.64
C ILE A 586 15.24 -1.47 -9.24
N ASN A 587 16.17 -0.52 -9.13
CA ASN A 587 16.60 0.00 -7.82
C ASN A 587 15.48 0.75 -7.09
N ALA A 588 14.68 1.55 -7.80
CA ALA A 588 13.49 2.19 -7.22
C ALA A 588 12.48 1.15 -6.71
N ARG A 589 12.32 0.02 -7.42
CA ARG A 589 11.45 -1.07 -6.97
C ARG A 589 11.99 -1.76 -5.71
N LEU A 590 13.31 -1.94 -5.61
CA LEU A 590 13.94 -2.53 -4.43
C LEU A 590 13.69 -1.70 -3.18
N GLU A 591 13.76 -0.38 -3.29
CA GLU A 591 13.40 0.56 -2.21
C GLU A 591 11.93 0.41 -1.80
N ASN A 592 11.02 0.35 -2.77
CA ASN A 592 9.59 0.14 -2.50
C ASN A 592 9.28 -1.21 -1.84
N TRP A 593 10.12 -2.22 -2.07
CA TRP A 593 10.00 -3.55 -1.45
C TRP A 593 10.68 -3.66 -0.10
N GLY A 594 11.29 -2.57 0.41
CA GLY A 594 12.07 -2.58 1.65
C GLY A 594 13.31 -3.47 1.55
N ALA A 595 13.83 -3.68 0.34
CA ALA A 595 15.05 -4.46 0.06
C ALA A 595 16.28 -3.54 -0.03
N ASP A 596 16.33 -2.53 0.83
CA ASP A 596 17.20 -1.33 0.80
C ASP A 596 18.70 -1.65 0.68
N ASP A 597 19.18 -2.78 1.22
CA ASP A 597 20.58 -3.21 1.11
C ASP A 597 20.89 -3.98 -0.18
N THR A 598 20.01 -3.90 -1.18
CA THR A 598 20.20 -4.50 -2.50
C THR A 598 20.50 -3.42 -3.54
N VAL A 599 21.56 -3.63 -4.32
CA VAL A 599 21.93 -2.73 -5.40
C VAL A 599 22.13 -3.52 -6.69
N VAL A 600 21.54 -3.02 -7.78
CA VAL A 600 21.76 -3.50 -9.14
C VAL A 600 22.50 -2.43 -9.95
N VAL A 601 23.61 -2.82 -10.56
CA VAL A 601 24.46 -1.99 -11.44
C VAL A 601 24.54 -2.53 -12.88
N ASP A 602 24.10 -3.78 -13.10
CA ASP A 602 24.02 -4.39 -14.43
C ASP A 602 22.94 -5.46 -14.46
N VAL A 603 22.34 -5.71 -15.63
CA VAL A 603 21.22 -6.67 -15.79
C VAL A 603 21.64 -8.14 -15.84
N SER A 604 22.93 -8.43 -16.00
CA SER A 604 23.42 -9.80 -16.15
C SER A 604 23.79 -10.46 -14.82
N GLY A 605 24.20 -9.70 -13.81
CA GLY A 605 24.76 -10.26 -12.59
C GLY A 605 26.28 -10.43 -12.61
N LEU A 606 26.99 -9.88 -13.59
CA LEU A 606 28.44 -10.02 -13.71
C LEU A 606 29.20 -9.04 -12.79
N GLY A 607 28.64 -7.86 -12.55
CA GLY A 607 29.27 -6.85 -11.72
C GLY A 607 29.31 -7.28 -10.26
N ALA A 608 30.48 -7.24 -9.63
CA ALA A 608 30.66 -7.52 -8.20
C ALA A 608 29.87 -6.56 -7.28
N LYS A 609 29.42 -5.42 -7.82
CA LYS A 609 28.56 -4.45 -7.13
C LYS A 609 27.07 -4.80 -7.18
N ASN A 610 26.65 -5.79 -7.98
CA ASN A 610 25.34 -6.42 -7.83
C ASN A 610 25.33 -7.19 -6.51
N LYS A 611 24.87 -6.54 -5.45
CA LYS A 611 24.93 -7.05 -4.07
C LYS A 611 23.54 -7.08 -3.45
N SER A 612 23.35 -8.05 -2.57
CA SER A 612 22.16 -8.18 -1.73
C SER A 612 22.51 -8.97 -0.47
N THR A 613 21.54 -9.09 0.43
CA THR A 613 21.61 -9.94 1.63
C THR A 613 20.69 -11.15 1.46
N PRO A 614 20.92 -12.28 2.15
CA PRO A 614 19.95 -13.39 2.16
C PRO A 614 18.52 -12.95 2.52
N ARG A 615 18.35 -12.01 3.47
CA ARG A 615 17.05 -11.47 3.86
C ARG A 615 16.39 -10.67 2.74
N ASN A 616 17.12 -9.80 2.07
CA ASN A 616 16.55 -9.01 0.96
C ASN A 616 16.28 -9.89 -0.25
N LEU A 617 17.13 -10.88 -0.54
CA LEU A 617 16.83 -11.89 -1.55
C LEU A 617 15.59 -12.73 -1.21
N LEU A 618 15.30 -12.96 0.06
CA LEU A 618 14.07 -13.61 0.48
C LEU A 618 12.87 -12.73 0.09
N LYS A 619 12.88 -11.43 0.45
CA LYS A 619 11.84 -10.45 0.08
C LYS A 619 11.61 -10.45 -1.43
N ILE A 620 12.69 -10.29 -2.19
CA ILE A 620 12.70 -10.26 -3.65
C ILE A 620 12.13 -11.56 -4.22
N ALA A 621 12.60 -12.71 -3.75
CA ALA A 621 12.13 -14.00 -4.24
C ALA A 621 10.63 -14.17 -3.97
N THR A 622 10.15 -13.82 -2.78
CA THR A 622 8.73 -13.92 -2.43
C THR A 622 7.86 -13.08 -3.37
N LYS A 623 8.20 -11.80 -3.57
CA LYS A 623 7.48 -10.90 -4.49
C LYS A 623 7.50 -11.38 -5.93
N ILE A 624 8.64 -11.85 -6.42
CA ILE A 624 8.78 -12.30 -7.80
C ILE A 624 7.98 -13.59 -8.07
N LEU A 625 7.93 -14.48 -7.08
CA LEU A 625 7.23 -15.76 -7.19
C LEU A 625 5.69 -15.63 -7.16
N GLU A 626 5.14 -14.46 -6.84
CA GLU A 626 3.71 -14.16 -7.02
C GLU A 626 3.33 -14.10 -8.51
N ASN A 627 4.28 -13.72 -9.38
CA ASN A 627 4.07 -13.74 -10.82
C ASN A 627 4.10 -15.19 -11.35
N SER A 628 2.92 -15.71 -11.71
CA SER A 628 2.74 -17.09 -12.17
C SER A 628 3.57 -17.44 -13.42
N THR A 629 3.83 -16.46 -14.30
CA THR A 629 4.66 -16.64 -15.49
C THR A 629 6.12 -16.90 -15.10
N ILE A 630 6.67 -16.08 -14.19
CA ILE A 630 8.06 -16.23 -13.73
C ILE A 630 8.20 -17.51 -12.91
N LYS A 631 7.27 -17.78 -11.98
CA LYS A 631 7.26 -19.00 -11.17
C LYS A 631 7.22 -20.26 -12.05
N SER A 632 6.38 -20.27 -13.08
CA SER A 632 6.28 -21.40 -14.02
C SER A 632 7.55 -21.60 -14.84
N ALA A 633 8.26 -20.52 -15.20
CA ALA A 633 9.53 -20.62 -15.91
C ALA A 633 10.64 -21.16 -15.00
N LEU A 634 10.72 -20.69 -13.74
CA LEU A 634 11.69 -21.15 -12.74
C LEU A 634 11.48 -22.60 -12.28
N ALA A 635 10.28 -23.16 -12.49
CA ALA A 635 9.93 -24.54 -12.18
C ALA A 635 10.47 -25.57 -13.20
N LYS A 636 10.90 -25.14 -14.39
CA LYS A 636 11.26 -26.04 -15.49
C LYS A 636 12.65 -26.63 -15.32
N THR A 637 12.77 -27.94 -15.54
CA THR A 637 14.05 -28.66 -15.58
C THR A 637 14.73 -28.60 -16.96
N SER A 638 13.97 -28.30 -18.01
CA SER A 638 14.48 -27.98 -19.34
C SER A 638 13.44 -27.19 -20.13
N PHE A 639 13.88 -26.47 -21.16
CA PHE A 639 12.99 -25.78 -22.09
C PHE A 639 13.59 -25.72 -23.49
N SER A 640 12.79 -26.07 -24.50
CA SER A 640 13.21 -26.09 -25.90
C SER A 640 12.34 -25.15 -26.73
N PHE A 641 12.97 -24.36 -27.59
CA PHE A 641 12.29 -23.41 -28.47
C PHE A 641 13.01 -23.27 -29.82
N LYS A 642 12.38 -22.57 -30.76
CA LYS A 642 12.95 -22.25 -32.08
C LYS A 642 13.08 -20.74 -32.21
N SER A 643 14.16 -20.29 -32.82
CA SER A 643 14.27 -18.90 -33.32
C SER A 643 14.14 -18.90 -34.84
N SER A 644 13.92 -17.74 -35.46
CA SER A 644 13.80 -17.64 -36.92
C SER A 644 15.06 -18.06 -37.70
N ALA A 645 16.22 -18.21 -37.03
CA ALA A 645 17.48 -18.57 -37.68
C ALA A 645 18.28 -19.70 -37.00
N ALA A 646 17.78 -20.32 -35.93
CA ALA A 646 18.44 -21.44 -35.25
C ALA A 646 17.57 -22.71 -35.28
N LYS A 647 18.19 -23.85 -35.59
CA LYS A 647 17.60 -25.18 -35.30
C LYS A 647 17.45 -25.30 -33.77
N HIS A 648 16.41 -26.02 -33.32
CA HIS A 648 15.98 -26.18 -31.92
C HIS A 648 17.05 -25.87 -30.86
N THR A 649 16.78 -24.87 -30.00
CA THR A 649 17.63 -24.53 -28.85
C THR A 649 17.02 -25.09 -27.58
N THR A 650 17.81 -25.78 -26.77
CA THR A 650 17.40 -26.31 -25.46
C THR A 650 18.25 -25.68 -24.36
N VAL A 651 17.60 -25.16 -23.32
CA VAL A 651 18.24 -24.65 -22.11
C VAL A 651 17.86 -25.52 -20.91
N SER A 652 18.75 -25.60 -19.92
CA SER A 652 18.52 -26.32 -18.67
C SER A 652 19.15 -25.54 -17.50
N PRO A 653 18.56 -25.61 -16.29
CA PRO A 653 19.14 -25.02 -15.10
C PRO A 653 20.56 -25.54 -14.82
N THR A 654 21.41 -24.75 -14.16
CA THR A 654 22.71 -25.23 -13.65
C THR A 654 22.61 -25.83 -12.25
N LEU A 655 21.39 -26.05 -11.76
CA LEU A 655 21.14 -26.60 -10.44
C LEU A 655 21.57 -28.08 -10.42
N SER A 656 22.46 -28.46 -9.52
CA SER A 656 22.91 -29.85 -9.34
C SER A 656 22.12 -30.59 -8.26
N VAL A 657 21.02 -29.99 -7.79
CA VAL A 657 20.09 -30.57 -6.82
C VAL A 657 18.96 -31.32 -7.54
N PRO A 658 18.61 -32.55 -7.12
CA PRO A 658 17.48 -33.28 -7.71
C PRO A 658 16.16 -32.49 -7.59
N ALA A 659 15.41 -32.41 -8.69
CA ALA A 659 14.12 -31.70 -8.74
C ALA A 659 13.05 -32.32 -7.82
N GLY A 660 13.21 -33.58 -7.41
CA GLY A 660 12.34 -34.25 -6.46
C GLY A 660 13.03 -35.43 -5.76
N THR A 661 12.63 -35.69 -4.52
CA THR A 661 13.05 -36.81 -3.68
C THR A 661 11.85 -37.35 -2.91
N LYS A 662 12.04 -38.40 -2.09
CA LYS A 662 11.00 -38.86 -1.15
C LYS A 662 10.60 -37.81 -0.10
N ASN A 663 11.41 -36.77 0.12
CA ASN A 663 11.18 -35.76 1.17
C ASN A 663 10.64 -34.44 0.63
N TYR A 664 11.05 -34.01 -0.56
CA TYR A 664 10.68 -32.71 -1.12
C TYR A 664 10.62 -32.71 -2.66
N LYS A 665 9.93 -31.71 -3.21
CA LYS A 665 9.96 -31.31 -4.63
C LYS A 665 10.42 -29.86 -4.77
N ILE A 666 11.23 -29.56 -5.78
CA ILE A 666 11.59 -28.18 -6.13
C ILE A 666 10.48 -27.58 -6.99
N ILE A 667 9.96 -26.43 -6.56
CA ILE A 667 8.87 -25.70 -7.20
C ILE A 667 9.42 -24.55 -8.05
N ALA A 668 10.51 -23.92 -7.63
CA ALA A 668 11.20 -22.90 -8.40
C ALA A 668 12.69 -22.90 -8.04
N SER A 669 13.56 -22.58 -9.01
CA SER A 669 15.00 -22.47 -8.74
C SER A 669 15.69 -21.43 -9.60
N LYS A 670 16.66 -20.74 -9.00
CA LYS A 670 17.64 -19.91 -9.72
C LYS A 670 19.01 -20.03 -9.07
N THR A 671 20.02 -20.17 -9.91
CA THR A 671 21.43 -20.27 -9.53
C THR A 671 22.24 -19.12 -10.12
N GLY A 672 23.44 -18.91 -9.60
CA GLY A 672 24.42 -18.01 -10.19
C GLY A 672 25.82 -18.27 -9.65
N SER A 673 26.82 -17.83 -10.41
CA SER A 673 28.22 -17.86 -9.96
C SER A 673 29.04 -16.78 -10.64
N THR A 674 29.88 -16.12 -9.86
CA THR A 674 31.05 -15.34 -10.30
C THR A 674 32.19 -15.62 -9.34
N ASP A 675 33.41 -15.18 -9.66
CA ASP A 675 34.56 -15.35 -8.78
C ASP A 675 34.36 -14.64 -7.42
N GLU A 676 33.70 -13.46 -7.44
CA GLU A 676 33.41 -12.67 -6.24
C GLU A 676 32.20 -13.19 -5.45
N ALA A 677 31.16 -13.66 -6.15
CA ALA A 677 29.94 -14.15 -5.52
C ALA A 677 30.11 -15.56 -4.92
N GLY A 678 31.04 -16.35 -5.44
CA GLY A 678 30.98 -17.81 -5.32
C GLY A 678 29.67 -18.34 -5.91
N ILE A 679 29.20 -19.48 -5.41
CA ILE A 679 27.90 -20.02 -5.81
C ILE A 679 26.80 -19.38 -4.97
N VAL A 680 25.79 -18.87 -5.66
CA VAL A 680 24.54 -18.36 -5.09
C VAL A 680 23.37 -19.19 -5.60
N THR A 681 22.39 -19.46 -4.74
CA THR A 681 21.24 -20.29 -5.09
C THR A 681 20.00 -19.82 -4.34
N MET A 682 18.88 -19.75 -5.04
CA MET A 682 17.53 -19.62 -4.50
C MET A 682 16.73 -20.82 -4.97
N ILE A 683 16.13 -21.56 -4.03
CA ILE A 683 15.15 -22.61 -4.33
C ILE A 683 13.90 -22.44 -3.48
N LEU A 684 12.74 -22.65 -4.09
CA LEU A 684 11.47 -22.86 -3.40
C LEU A 684 11.19 -24.36 -3.42
N VAL A 685 11.03 -24.97 -2.24
CA VAL A 685 10.76 -26.40 -2.10
C VAL A 685 9.44 -26.65 -1.39
N GLU A 686 8.77 -27.74 -1.75
CA GLU A 686 7.58 -28.24 -1.07
C GLU A 686 7.89 -29.58 -0.40
N SER A 687 7.60 -29.72 0.90
CA SER A 687 7.70 -31.00 1.59
C SER A 687 6.64 -31.97 1.06
N ILE A 688 7.07 -33.17 0.69
CA ILE A 688 6.13 -34.23 0.25
C ILE A 688 5.21 -34.65 1.40
N LYS A 689 5.74 -34.69 2.63
CA LYS A 689 5.07 -35.14 3.85
C LYS A 689 4.06 -34.11 4.37
N THR A 690 4.47 -32.85 4.54
CA THR A 690 3.65 -31.83 5.20
C THR A 690 2.95 -30.87 4.24
N LYS A 691 3.31 -30.89 2.95
CA LYS A 691 2.89 -29.92 1.94
C LYS A 691 3.30 -28.47 2.21
N LYS A 692 4.07 -28.21 3.28
CA LYS A 692 4.63 -26.88 3.57
C LYS A 692 5.69 -26.51 2.54
N GLN A 693 5.75 -25.23 2.21
CA GLN A 693 6.73 -24.67 1.28
C GLN A 693 7.79 -23.85 2.00
N TYR A 694 9.02 -23.93 1.52
CA TYR A 694 10.18 -23.26 2.11
C TYR A 694 11.04 -22.62 1.04
N THR A 695 11.42 -21.35 1.26
CA THR A 695 12.43 -20.66 0.45
C THR A 695 13.80 -20.85 1.10
N ILE A 696 14.79 -21.26 0.29
CA ILE A 696 16.17 -21.48 0.73
C ILE A 696 17.08 -20.62 -0.13
N ILE A 697 17.91 -19.82 0.51
CA ILE A 697 18.89 -18.94 -0.13
C ILE A 697 20.27 -19.27 0.42
N THR A 698 21.24 -19.48 -0.46
CA THR A 698 22.65 -19.67 -0.11
C THR A 698 23.52 -18.70 -0.89
N MET A 699 24.51 -18.08 -0.26
CA MET A 699 25.42 -17.14 -0.90
C MET A 699 26.88 -17.41 -0.50
N GLY A 700 27.78 -17.41 -1.49
CA GLY A 700 29.22 -17.64 -1.28
C GLY A 700 29.63 -19.10 -1.21
N GLY A 701 28.81 -20.03 -1.72
CA GLY A 701 29.13 -21.45 -1.74
C GLY A 701 30.39 -21.74 -2.56
N LYS A 702 31.15 -22.76 -2.16
CA LYS A 702 32.28 -23.32 -2.92
C LYS A 702 31.88 -24.68 -3.49
N GLY A 703 32.31 -25.03 -4.70
CA GLY A 703 32.11 -26.37 -5.26
C GLY A 703 30.80 -26.53 -6.05
N ARG A 704 29.90 -27.43 -5.65
CA ARG A 704 28.55 -27.56 -6.24
C ARG A 704 27.49 -27.08 -5.24
N ASP A 705 26.31 -26.73 -5.72
CA ASP A 705 25.12 -26.26 -4.97
C ASP A 705 24.45 -27.33 -4.07
N GLN A 706 25.22 -28.34 -3.61
CA GLN A 706 24.70 -29.45 -2.81
C GLN A 706 24.17 -29.02 -1.44
N GLU A 707 24.68 -27.94 -0.86
CA GLU A 707 24.25 -27.44 0.46
C GLU A 707 22.77 -27.04 0.47
N ALA A 708 22.29 -26.39 -0.60
CA ALA A 708 20.87 -26.06 -0.74
C ALA A 708 19.99 -27.32 -0.76
N GLY A 709 20.45 -28.39 -1.44
CA GLY A 709 19.77 -29.69 -1.44
C GLY A 709 19.77 -30.39 -0.08
N LYS A 710 20.84 -30.25 0.72
CA LYS A 710 20.90 -30.76 2.10
C LYS A 710 19.96 -29.98 3.01
N MET A 711 19.90 -28.65 2.90
CA MET A 711 18.94 -27.80 3.62
C MET A 711 17.50 -28.16 3.27
N ALA A 712 17.19 -28.37 1.99
CA ALA A 712 15.87 -28.80 1.53
C ALA A 712 15.46 -30.14 2.15
N LYS A 713 16.38 -31.11 2.18
CA LYS A 713 16.16 -32.41 2.83
C LYS A 713 15.95 -32.26 4.34
N TRP A 714 16.75 -31.41 5.00
CA TRP A 714 16.67 -31.14 6.43
C TRP A 714 15.32 -30.53 6.82
N ILE A 715 14.94 -29.40 6.21
CA ILE A 715 13.70 -28.70 6.57
C ILE A 715 12.44 -29.52 6.22
N SER A 716 12.51 -30.33 5.16
CA SER A 716 11.37 -31.13 4.70
C SER A 716 11.20 -32.47 5.43
N SER A 717 12.13 -32.85 6.33
CA SER A 717 12.06 -34.10 7.11
C SER A 717 10.89 -34.12 8.10
N GLY A 718 10.50 -32.94 8.59
CA GLY A 718 9.50 -32.79 9.66
C GLY A 718 10.05 -32.97 11.07
N ASP A 719 11.35 -33.28 11.21
CA ASP A 719 12.02 -33.54 12.50
C ASP A 719 12.78 -32.30 13.02
N VAL A 720 12.65 -31.16 12.34
CA VAL A 720 13.29 -29.92 12.74
C VAL A 720 12.57 -29.37 13.98
N LYS A 721 13.21 -29.55 15.14
CA LYS A 721 12.83 -28.85 16.37
C LYS A 721 13.16 -27.38 16.20
N ILE A 722 12.19 -26.61 15.72
CA ILE A 722 12.22 -25.16 15.79
C ILE A 722 12.09 -24.86 17.29
N THR A 723 13.17 -24.44 17.94
CA THR A 723 13.07 -23.90 19.28
C THR A 723 12.19 -22.67 19.16
N ASN A 724 10.96 -22.72 19.69
CA ASN A 724 10.04 -21.58 19.72
C ASN A 724 10.81 -20.34 20.18
N ARG A 725 11.12 -19.44 19.24
CA ARG A 725 11.82 -18.20 19.47
C ARG A 725 11.16 -17.04 18.77
#